data_AF-A0A6A7VSY5-F1
#
_entry.id   AF-A0A6A7VSY5-F1
#
_cell.length_a   1.000
_cell.length_b   1.000
_cell.length_c   1.000
_cell.angle_alpha   90.00
_cell.angle_beta   90.00
_cell.angle_gamma   90.00
#
_symmetry.space_group_name_H-M   'P 1'
#
loop_
_entity.id
_entity.type
_entity.pdbx_description
1 polymer ?
#
loop_
_entity_poly.entity_id
_entity_poly.type
_entity_poly.pdbx_seq_one_letter_code
_entity_poly.pdbx_strand_id
1 'polypeptide(L)'
;MIKVQKIFVMAALVLIPSVSFAQKVNILTEKTASNREQYAAEYLQKKLNRLGFPTVVNGKKGEYRISLSQAKDTAGLKKEGFSWTRKGKKIQLQGNDGSGVIYGCNEIAEYVAQHGSLNVPLMQEDAPEMVLRGACVGLQKTVYLPGHQVYEYPYTPENFPWFYDKEQWILYLDMLVDNKMNSLYLWNGHPFASLVKLKDYPFALEVDEATFKKNEEMFSFLTREADRRGIFVIQMFYNIILSKPFADHYGLKTQDRHRPITPLISDYTRKSVAAFIEKYPNVGLLVCLGEAMNTYEDDVEWMTKTIIPGVKDGLKALGRTDEPPVLLRAHDTDCKMVMEAALPLYKNLYTMHKYNGESLTTYQPRGPWTKIHTDLAALGSTHISNVHILANLEPFRWSSPSFVQKAVTAMHDVHHANALHLYPQASYWDWPYTADKLPGGKREKQLDRDWMWYKTWGRYAWNCRRDVAAEGNYWDKVLADYYATDAAVADSIRKAYDESGEIAPKLLRRFGITEGNRQTLLLGMFMSQLVNPYKYTIYPGFYESCGPEGEKLIEYVEKEWKHQPHVGELPLDIVAQTEAHGDKAVAAIDAVASRVTGNQDEFRRLQNDMHCYRAFAYAFGWKVKAAQHVLNYKWSKDIKELDAAVPLLEKSLEYYRQLVDLTKDTYLYANSMQTAQRRIPIGGDGGNMKHWSELLPKYEQELANLKKNIAMLKAQAAGTYKMKAEDIKPLKDATQQTGAFQMENINGEANFKTVKIAKGAKLFNDLDSVVTDFAPELAGMNAYVMNSSKQRGASTSLIFTTKKPVQLLIGYFRDDQMKYAKAPKLETDATANDYGQAEPQLTSAIRIDGMPQVNIHKYEFAAGKHTLLLPKGFLLVLGATGDKITARDAGLSGADKAIDWLFY
;
A
#
# COMPACT_ATOMS: atom_id res chain seq x y z
N MET A 1 57.78 -59.16 16.61
CA MET A 1 58.35 -58.10 15.76
C MET A 1 57.61 -56.80 16.05
N ILE A 2 58.35 -55.76 16.47
CA ILE A 2 58.07 -54.31 16.29
C ILE A 2 56.78 -53.78 16.98
N LYS A 3 56.81 -53.29 18.23
CA LYS A 3 57.08 -51.88 18.67
C LYS A 3 56.42 -50.80 17.79
N VAL A 4 55.50 -49.99 18.34
CA VAL A 4 55.74 -48.60 18.82
C VAL A 4 54.43 -47.97 19.32
N GLN A 5 54.51 -47.52 20.58
CA GLN A 5 53.70 -46.59 21.36
C GLN A 5 52.89 -45.50 20.62
N LYS A 6 51.72 -45.15 21.17
CA LYS A 6 51.44 -43.78 21.62
C LYS A 6 50.43 -43.74 22.76
N ILE A 7 50.80 -42.91 23.73
CA ILE A 7 50.24 -42.67 25.06
C ILE A 7 48.83 -42.05 24.97
N PHE A 8 47.87 -42.61 25.71
CA PHE A 8 46.60 -41.94 26.06
C PHE A 8 46.78 -41.28 27.42
N VAL A 9 46.91 -39.95 27.46
CA VAL A 9 46.69 -39.16 28.69
C VAL A 9 45.20 -38.81 28.72
N MET A 10 44.49 -39.43 29.66
CA MET A 10 43.11 -39.14 30.00
C MET A 10 43.10 -37.85 30.84
N ALA A 11 42.99 -36.68 30.19
CA ALA A 11 42.70 -35.43 30.87
C ALA A 11 41.18 -35.33 31.08
N ALA A 12 40.73 -35.75 32.26
CA ALA A 12 39.38 -35.46 32.75
C ALA A 12 39.25 -33.94 32.95
N LEU A 13 38.76 -33.24 31.92
CA LEU A 13 38.29 -31.87 32.05
C LEU A 13 36.95 -31.93 32.79
N VAL A 14 37.03 -31.60 34.08
CA VAL A 14 35.89 -31.25 34.93
C VAL A 14 35.19 -30.07 34.26
N LEU A 15 34.13 -30.36 33.49
CA LEU A 15 33.08 -29.41 33.19
C LEU A 15 32.41 -29.08 34.52
N ILE A 16 32.88 -28.02 35.19
CA ILE A 16 32.09 -27.34 36.20
C ILE A 16 30.93 -26.70 35.44
N PRO A 17 29.67 -27.15 35.59
CA PRO A 17 28.58 -26.29 35.19
C PRO A 17 28.67 -25.10 36.13
N SER A 18 28.90 -23.90 35.59
CA SER A 18 28.62 -22.68 36.33
C SER A 18 27.13 -22.69 36.64
N VAL A 19 26.77 -23.30 37.78
CA VAL A 19 25.46 -23.16 38.41
C VAL A 19 25.42 -21.72 38.89
N SER A 20 25.09 -20.81 37.97
CA SER A 20 24.60 -19.49 38.34
C SER A 20 23.36 -19.74 39.18
N PHE A 21 23.44 -19.52 40.50
CA PHE A 21 22.27 -19.54 41.35
C PHE A 21 21.27 -18.55 40.78
N ALA A 22 20.17 -19.07 40.21
CA ALA A 22 19.19 -18.27 39.50
C ALA A 22 18.64 -17.19 40.46
N GLN A 23 18.97 -15.94 40.19
CA GLN A 23 18.69 -14.81 41.07
C GLN A 23 17.17 -14.61 41.15
N LYS A 24 16.57 -14.90 42.30
CA LYS A 24 15.12 -14.77 42.48
C LYS A 24 14.70 -13.31 42.51
N VAL A 25 13.72 -12.93 41.69
CA VAL A 25 13.18 -11.57 41.59
C VAL A 25 11.78 -11.51 42.19
N ASN A 26 11.52 -10.47 42.98
CA ASN A 26 10.18 -10.16 43.47
C ASN A 26 9.67 -8.87 42.80
N ILE A 27 8.57 -8.98 42.05
CA ILE A 27 7.89 -7.85 41.40
C ILE A 27 6.75 -7.42 42.31
N LEU A 28 6.72 -6.14 42.70
CA LEU A 28 5.74 -5.59 43.62
C LEU A 28 4.88 -4.54 42.90
N THR A 29 3.56 -4.67 43.03
CA THR A 29 2.60 -3.66 42.58
C THR A 29 1.90 -3.02 43.79
N GLU A 30 1.26 -1.87 43.61
CA GLU A 30 0.37 -1.33 44.63
C GLU A 30 -0.89 -2.20 44.81
N LYS A 31 -1.57 -2.11 45.96
CA LYS A 31 -2.82 -2.84 46.21
C LYS A 31 -3.95 -2.43 45.27
N THR A 32 -3.93 -1.18 44.83
CA THR A 32 -4.91 -0.57 43.92
C THR A 32 -4.36 -0.45 42.50
N ALA A 33 -3.43 -1.34 42.12
CA ALA A 33 -2.82 -1.35 40.78
C ALA A 33 -3.89 -1.49 39.68
N SER A 34 -3.79 -0.63 38.67
CA SER A 34 -4.62 -0.66 37.47
C SER A 34 -4.42 -1.94 36.65
N ASN A 35 -5.34 -2.21 35.71
CA ASN A 35 -5.24 -3.35 34.79
C ASN A 35 -3.91 -3.36 34.01
N ARG A 36 -3.39 -2.17 33.65
CA ARG A 36 -2.12 -2.03 32.93
C ARG A 36 -0.91 -2.30 33.82
N GLU A 37 -0.93 -1.90 35.09
CA GLU A 37 0.12 -2.27 36.04
C GLU A 37 0.15 -3.76 36.34
N GLN A 38 -1.04 -4.38 36.47
CA GLN A 38 -1.15 -5.83 36.66
C GLN A 38 -0.59 -6.57 35.43
N TYR A 39 -0.96 -6.15 34.22
CA TYR A 39 -0.38 -6.67 32.99
C TYR A 39 1.14 -6.44 32.92
N ALA A 40 1.64 -5.25 33.28
CA ALA A 40 3.08 -4.97 33.27
C ALA A 40 3.86 -5.93 34.19
N ALA A 41 3.31 -6.25 35.36
CA ALA A 41 3.89 -7.23 36.27
C ALA A 41 3.90 -8.66 35.67
N GLU A 42 2.79 -9.10 35.08
CA GLU A 42 2.68 -10.38 34.36
C GLU A 42 3.67 -10.48 33.19
N TYR A 43 3.75 -9.41 32.40
CA TYR A 43 4.66 -9.29 31.26
C TYR A 43 6.11 -9.41 31.71
N LEU A 44 6.53 -8.64 32.72
CA LEU A 44 7.90 -8.67 33.22
C LEU A 44 8.22 -10.04 33.85
N GLN A 45 7.27 -10.62 34.58
CA GLN A 45 7.39 -11.98 35.14
C GLN A 45 7.67 -13.00 34.02
N LYS A 46 6.86 -13.00 32.97
CA LYS A 46 6.99 -13.91 31.81
C LYS A 46 8.34 -13.74 31.11
N LYS A 47 8.78 -12.51 30.87
CA LYS A 47 10.05 -12.22 30.18
C LYS A 47 11.27 -12.61 31.03
N LEU A 48 11.32 -12.20 32.30
CA LEU A 48 12.43 -12.54 33.19
C LEU A 48 12.54 -14.05 33.45
N ASN A 49 11.42 -14.76 33.60
CA ASN A 49 11.43 -16.23 33.73
C ASN A 49 12.05 -16.90 32.49
N ARG A 50 11.70 -16.45 31.28
CA ARG A 50 12.29 -16.97 30.03
C ARG A 50 13.79 -16.68 29.93
N LEU A 51 14.25 -15.59 30.52
CA LEU A 51 15.66 -15.19 30.58
C LEU A 51 16.43 -15.86 31.74
N GLY A 52 15.82 -16.81 32.47
CA GLY A 52 16.49 -17.54 33.55
C GLY A 52 16.51 -16.84 34.91
N PHE A 53 15.67 -15.81 35.10
CA PHE A 53 15.48 -15.11 36.38
C PHE A 53 14.13 -15.51 37.00
N PRO A 54 14.09 -16.44 37.98
CA PRO A 54 12.85 -16.91 38.59
C PRO A 54 12.13 -15.77 39.31
N THR A 55 10.88 -15.53 38.94
CA THR A 55 10.13 -14.35 39.38
C THR A 55 8.84 -14.71 40.10
N VAL A 56 8.54 -13.97 41.16
CA VAL A 56 7.25 -14.00 41.87
C VAL A 56 6.65 -12.60 41.91
N VAL A 57 5.35 -12.49 41.68
CA VAL A 57 4.60 -11.24 41.79
C VAL A 57 3.97 -11.18 43.18
N ASN A 58 4.16 -10.06 43.90
CA ASN A 58 3.64 -9.81 45.24
C ASN A 58 3.97 -10.93 46.26
N GLY A 59 5.14 -11.56 46.10
CA GLY A 59 5.60 -12.68 46.93
C GLY A 59 6.52 -12.27 48.10
N LYS A 60 7.01 -13.27 48.86
CA LYS A 60 8.04 -13.07 49.90
C LYS A 60 9.38 -12.63 49.27
N LYS A 61 10.29 -12.02 50.07
CA LYS A 61 11.57 -11.42 49.64
C LYS A 61 12.33 -12.31 48.63
N GLY A 62 12.50 -11.81 47.40
CA GLY A 62 13.51 -12.26 46.45
C GLY A 62 14.83 -11.50 46.66
N GLU A 63 15.91 -11.94 46.00
CA GLU A 63 17.19 -11.24 46.02
C GLU A 63 17.09 -9.87 45.35
N TYR A 64 16.44 -9.82 44.18
CA TYR A 64 16.08 -8.58 43.51
C TYR A 64 14.64 -8.21 43.84
N ARG A 65 14.38 -6.89 43.92
CA ARG A 65 13.04 -6.34 44.11
C ARG A 65 12.80 -5.26 43.07
N ILE A 66 11.75 -5.42 42.28
CA ILE A 66 11.29 -4.44 41.30
C ILE A 66 9.92 -3.94 41.77
N SER A 67 9.83 -2.67 42.12
CA SER A 67 8.58 -2.02 42.53
C SER A 67 8.02 -1.22 41.37
N LEU A 68 6.76 -1.49 41.02
CA LEU A 68 6.02 -0.84 39.94
C LEU A 68 4.97 0.09 40.56
N SER A 69 4.92 1.34 40.07
CA SER A 69 3.89 2.29 40.44
C SER A 69 3.60 3.28 39.31
N GLN A 70 2.47 3.97 39.42
CA GLN A 70 2.14 5.12 38.57
C GLN A 70 2.37 6.44 39.31
N ALA A 71 2.70 7.49 38.57
CA ALA A 71 2.73 8.85 39.07
C ALA A 71 1.32 9.29 39.49
N LYS A 72 1.20 9.89 40.68
CA LYS A 72 -0.06 10.46 41.18
C LYS A 72 -0.32 11.87 40.65
N ASP A 73 0.76 12.60 40.40
CA ASP A 73 0.76 13.90 39.75
C ASP A 73 1.44 13.75 38.39
N THR A 74 0.73 14.07 37.33
CA THR A 74 1.20 13.97 35.94
C THR A 74 1.55 15.33 35.34
N ALA A 75 1.50 16.41 36.12
CA ALA A 75 1.83 17.75 35.65
C ALA A 75 3.27 17.81 35.15
N GLY A 76 3.46 18.25 33.90
CA GLY A 76 4.78 18.34 33.26
C GLY A 76 5.38 17.00 32.80
N LEU A 77 4.74 15.86 33.09
CA LEU A 77 5.20 14.55 32.65
C LEU A 77 4.72 14.23 31.23
N LYS A 78 5.60 13.67 30.41
CA LYS A 78 5.22 13.18 29.07
C LYS A 78 4.38 11.92 29.21
N LYS A 79 3.23 11.87 28.54
CA LYS A 79 2.37 10.68 28.44
C LYS A 79 3.21 9.47 27.99
N GLU A 80 2.90 8.28 28.51
CA GLU A 80 3.62 7.03 28.24
C GLU A 80 5.09 7.00 28.69
N GLY A 81 5.61 8.06 29.29
CA GLY A 81 6.97 8.07 29.83
C GLY A 81 7.12 7.25 31.11
N PHE A 82 8.36 6.93 31.45
CA PHE A 82 8.70 6.26 32.70
C PHE A 82 10.04 6.75 33.23
N SER A 83 10.26 6.52 34.51
CA SER A 83 11.57 6.66 35.14
C SER A 83 11.84 5.50 36.09
N TRP A 84 13.10 5.11 36.25
CA TRP A 84 13.49 4.21 37.33
C TRP A 84 14.70 4.70 38.11
N THR A 85 14.78 4.25 39.36
CA THR A 85 15.99 4.35 40.16
C THR A 85 16.40 2.97 40.69
N ARG A 86 17.69 2.66 40.64
CA ARG A 86 18.27 1.43 41.19
C ARG A 86 19.16 1.75 42.39
N LYS A 87 18.87 1.10 43.53
CA LYS A 87 19.70 1.12 44.75
C LYS A 87 20.05 -0.30 45.14
N GLY A 88 21.26 -0.74 44.78
CA GLY A 88 21.68 -2.14 44.94
C GLY A 88 20.81 -3.09 44.11
N LYS A 89 20.17 -4.06 44.78
CA LYS A 89 19.22 -5.02 44.18
C LYS A 89 17.75 -4.54 44.19
N LYS A 90 17.49 -3.26 44.45
CA LYS A 90 16.14 -2.66 44.43
C LYS A 90 16.01 -1.74 43.23
N ILE A 91 15.02 -1.97 42.39
CA ILE A 91 14.63 -1.13 41.26
C ILE A 91 13.24 -0.56 41.56
N GLN A 92 13.09 0.76 41.50
CA GLN A 92 11.81 1.45 41.63
C GLN A 92 11.48 2.03 40.27
N LEU A 93 10.49 1.48 39.59
CA LEU A 93 9.99 1.93 38.30
C LEU A 93 8.67 2.68 38.50
N GLN A 94 8.63 3.93 38.06
CA GLN A 94 7.45 4.77 38.04
C GLN A 94 7.08 5.09 36.59
N GLY A 95 5.87 4.72 36.17
CA GLY A 95 5.29 5.18 34.91
C GLY A 95 4.56 6.51 35.11
N ASN A 96 4.62 7.39 34.12
CA ASN A 96 3.83 8.64 34.10
C ASN A 96 2.33 8.34 33.95
N ASP A 97 2.02 7.19 33.35
CA ASP A 97 0.71 6.55 33.31
C ASP A 97 0.89 5.01 33.28
N GLY A 98 -0.21 4.26 33.17
CA GLY A 98 -0.14 2.80 33.12
C GLY A 98 0.59 2.22 31.92
N SER A 99 0.60 2.91 30.77
CA SER A 99 1.38 2.49 29.61
C SER A 99 2.88 2.72 29.86
N GLY A 100 3.26 3.80 30.54
CA GLY A 100 4.63 4.04 31.00
C GLY A 100 5.18 2.91 31.88
N VAL A 101 4.35 2.34 32.77
CA VAL A 101 4.77 1.18 33.58
C VAL A 101 5.06 -0.04 32.69
N ILE A 102 4.23 -0.29 31.68
CA ILE A 102 4.45 -1.36 30.70
C ILE A 102 5.77 -1.14 29.95
N TYR A 103 6.02 0.06 29.43
CA TYR A 103 7.23 0.33 28.65
C TYR A 103 8.51 0.34 29.47
N GLY A 104 8.46 0.77 30.73
CA GLY A 104 9.58 0.61 31.65
C GLY A 104 9.88 -0.85 31.96
N CYS A 105 8.86 -1.70 32.10
CA CYS A 105 9.04 -3.15 32.23
C CYS A 105 9.61 -3.77 30.96
N ASN A 106 9.17 -3.32 29.79
CA ASN A 106 9.74 -3.69 28.50
C ASN A 106 11.23 -3.34 28.44
N GLU A 107 11.62 -2.12 28.82
CA GLU A 107 13.03 -1.68 28.81
C GLU A 107 13.91 -2.48 29.80
N ILE A 108 13.40 -2.80 30.99
CA ILE A 108 14.11 -3.68 31.94
C ILE A 108 14.31 -5.08 31.33
N ALA A 109 13.27 -5.65 30.71
CA ALA A 109 13.37 -6.96 30.07
C ALA A 109 14.37 -6.97 28.91
N GLU A 110 14.35 -5.92 28.08
CA GLU A 110 15.28 -5.72 26.97
C GLU A 110 16.73 -5.58 27.48
N TYR A 111 16.96 -4.79 28.54
CA TYR A 111 18.27 -4.67 29.16
C TYR A 111 18.81 -6.02 29.63
N VAL A 112 17.97 -6.83 30.30
CA VAL A 112 18.35 -8.17 30.78
C VAL A 112 18.63 -9.12 29.61
N ALA A 113 17.85 -9.06 28.54
CA ALA A 113 18.12 -9.84 27.33
C ALA A 113 19.47 -9.45 26.69
N GLN A 114 19.80 -8.16 26.72
CA GLN A 114 21.06 -7.65 26.16
C GLN A 114 22.29 -7.94 27.00
N HIS A 115 22.17 -7.90 28.32
CA HIS A 115 23.33 -7.91 29.24
C HIS A 115 23.38 -9.14 30.16
N GLY A 116 22.35 -9.99 30.15
CA GLY A 116 22.23 -11.15 31.05
C GLY A 116 22.18 -10.75 32.53
N SER A 117 21.79 -9.51 32.86
CA SER A 117 21.93 -8.94 34.20
C SER A 117 20.84 -7.93 34.54
N LEU A 118 20.39 -7.94 35.79
CA LEU A 118 19.45 -6.96 36.37
C LEU A 118 20.15 -5.68 36.89
N ASN A 119 21.44 -5.52 36.63
CA ASN A 119 22.20 -4.32 37.00
C ASN A 119 21.97 -3.16 36.03
N VAL A 120 20.71 -2.81 35.78
CA VAL A 120 20.29 -1.65 34.97
C VAL A 120 21.00 -0.35 35.42
N PRO A 121 21.08 0.69 34.58
CA PRO A 121 21.56 2.01 34.97
C PRO A 121 20.95 2.49 36.30
N LEU A 122 21.74 3.24 37.10
CA LEU A 122 21.30 3.72 38.41
C LEU A 122 20.04 4.58 38.32
N MET A 123 19.91 5.34 37.24
CA MET A 123 18.73 6.12 36.91
C MET A 123 18.49 6.05 35.41
N GLN A 124 17.22 6.06 35.01
CA GLN A 124 16.78 6.24 33.63
C GLN A 124 15.48 7.03 33.63
N GLU A 125 15.31 7.84 32.61
CA GLU A 125 14.04 8.45 32.23
C GLU A 125 13.92 8.34 30.71
N ASP A 126 12.73 7.99 30.22
CA ASP A 126 12.47 7.91 28.78
C ASP A 126 10.98 8.07 28.48
N ALA A 127 10.66 8.53 27.27
CA ALA A 127 9.29 8.70 26.78
C ALA A 127 9.28 8.67 25.23
N PRO A 128 8.18 8.25 24.60
CA PRO A 128 8.13 8.17 23.14
C PRO A 128 8.15 9.56 22.48
N GLU A 129 8.81 9.66 21.32
CA GLU A 129 8.76 10.83 20.42
C GLU A 129 7.42 10.89 19.69
N MET A 130 6.99 9.78 19.07
CA MET A 130 5.69 9.68 18.41
C MET A 130 4.59 9.27 19.39
N VAL A 131 3.49 10.01 19.47
CA VAL A 131 2.43 9.82 20.47
C VAL A 131 1.50 8.65 20.17
N LEU A 132 1.42 8.23 18.90
CA LEU A 132 0.63 7.09 18.47
C LEU A 132 1.46 6.26 17.49
N ARG A 133 1.61 4.98 17.79
CA ARG A 133 2.54 4.06 17.12
C ARG A 133 1.81 2.73 16.94
N GLY A 134 1.49 2.35 15.72
CA GLY A 134 0.67 1.15 15.53
C GLY A 134 0.75 0.55 14.16
N ALA A 135 0.14 -0.62 14.05
CA ALA A 135 0.07 -1.39 12.83
C ALA A 135 -1.38 -1.75 12.45
N CYS A 136 -1.61 -2.05 11.18
CA CYS A 136 -2.91 -2.50 10.69
C CYS A 136 -2.99 -3.98 10.36
N VAL A 137 -4.20 -4.50 10.46
CA VAL A 137 -4.62 -5.79 9.93
C VAL A 137 -5.80 -5.55 9.00
N GLY A 138 -5.71 -6.04 7.76
CA GLY A 138 -6.80 -5.99 6.80
C GLY A 138 -7.77 -7.15 7.04
N LEU A 139 -9.05 -6.83 7.32
CA LEU A 139 -10.14 -7.77 7.08
C LEU A 139 -10.54 -7.65 5.62
N GLN A 140 -9.62 -8.07 4.77
CA GLN A 140 -9.58 -7.90 3.32
C GLN A 140 -9.04 -9.19 2.69
N LYS A 141 -9.28 -9.38 1.39
CA LYS A 141 -8.78 -10.55 0.65
C LYS A 141 -8.08 -10.16 -0.64
N THR A 142 -7.33 -11.10 -1.19
CA THR A 142 -6.60 -10.96 -2.46
C THR A 142 -7.51 -10.76 -3.67
N VAL A 143 -8.76 -11.22 -3.59
CA VAL A 143 -9.79 -11.15 -4.64
C VAL A 143 -11.14 -10.74 -4.05
N TYR A 144 -12.02 -10.18 -4.88
CA TYR A 144 -13.37 -9.79 -4.48
C TYR A 144 -14.22 -11.00 -4.10
N LEU A 145 -15.15 -10.83 -3.16
CA LEU A 145 -16.15 -11.84 -2.85
C LEU A 145 -17.26 -11.88 -3.92
N PRO A 146 -17.87 -13.04 -4.18
CA PRO A 146 -19.05 -13.13 -5.04
C PRO A 146 -20.14 -12.14 -4.61
N GLY A 147 -20.65 -11.35 -5.56
CA GLY A 147 -21.72 -10.38 -5.33
C GLY A 147 -21.31 -9.13 -4.53
N HIS A 148 -20.03 -8.95 -4.24
CA HIS A 148 -19.47 -7.80 -3.54
C HIS A 148 -18.44 -7.08 -4.42
N GLN A 149 -18.19 -5.82 -4.11
CA GLN A 149 -17.18 -5.00 -4.78
C GLN A 149 -15.89 -4.88 -3.95
N VAL A 150 -14.98 -4.02 -4.39
CA VAL A 150 -13.72 -3.73 -3.69
C VAL A 150 -13.96 -3.36 -2.22
N TYR A 151 -13.10 -3.88 -1.34
CA TYR A 151 -13.11 -3.66 0.12
C TYR A 151 -14.25 -4.28 0.93
N GLU A 152 -15.28 -4.84 0.28
CA GLU A 152 -16.48 -5.38 0.92
C GLU A 152 -16.29 -6.85 1.38
N TYR A 153 -15.98 -7.04 2.65
CA TYR A 153 -15.80 -8.37 3.24
C TYR A 153 -16.48 -8.45 4.61
N PRO A 154 -17.65 -9.11 4.72
CA PRO A 154 -18.30 -9.36 6.00
C PRO A 154 -17.40 -10.15 6.95
N TYR A 155 -17.50 -9.85 8.25
CA TYR A 155 -16.67 -10.49 9.28
C TYR A 155 -17.27 -11.87 9.57
N THR A 156 -16.74 -12.90 8.92
CA THR A 156 -17.19 -14.28 9.09
C THR A 156 -16.02 -15.27 9.28
N PRO A 157 -16.23 -16.40 9.97
CA PRO A 157 -15.22 -17.44 10.11
C PRO A 157 -14.75 -18.04 8.77
N GLU A 158 -15.61 -18.03 7.75
CA GLU A 158 -15.28 -18.51 6.40
C GLU A 158 -14.32 -17.57 5.68
N ASN A 159 -14.51 -16.26 5.86
CA ASN A 159 -13.64 -15.26 5.26
C ASN A 159 -12.32 -15.13 6.01
N PHE A 160 -12.38 -15.11 7.34
CA PHE A 160 -11.28 -14.75 8.25
C PHE A 160 -11.24 -15.69 9.47
N PRO A 161 -10.93 -16.99 9.30
CA PRO A 161 -10.91 -17.93 10.44
C PRO A 161 -9.94 -17.49 11.54
N TRP A 162 -8.82 -16.88 11.15
CA TRP A 162 -7.82 -16.31 12.05
C TRP A 162 -8.36 -15.17 12.94
N PHE A 163 -9.41 -14.45 12.53
CA PHE A 163 -9.99 -13.36 13.33
C PHE A 163 -10.63 -13.90 14.62
N TYR A 164 -11.07 -15.16 14.60
CA TYR A 164 -11.72 -15.84 15.72
C TYR A 164 -10.75 -16.68 16.56
N ASP A 165 -9.45 -16.63 16.25
CA ASP A 165 -8.40 -17.27 17.04
C ASP A 165 -7.87 -16.29 18.11
N LYS A 166 -8.31 -16.50 19.36
CA LYS A 166 -7.90 -15.67 20.50
C LYS A 166 -6.41 -15.80 20.81
N GLU A 167 -5.81 -16.97 20.63
CA GLU A 167 -4.39 -17.18 20.92
C GLU A 167 -3.53 -16.41 19.93
N GLN A 168 -3.91 -16.42 18.65
CA GLN A 168 -3.24 -15.61 17.62
C GLN A 168 -3.31 -14.11 17.96
N TRP A 169 -4.47 -13.62 18.43
CA TRP A 169 -4.58 -12.22 18.86
C TRP A 169 -3.70 -11.89 20.05
N ILE A 170 -3.56 -12.78 21.04
CA ILE A 170 -2.64 -12.58 22.16
C ILE A 170 -1.20 -12.48 21.65
N LEU A 171 -0.78 -13.33 20.71
CA LEU A 171 0.55 -13.26 20.12
C LEU A 171 0.79 -11.92 19.39
N TYR A 172 -0.20 -11.45 18.62
CA TYR A 172 -0.10 -10.18 17.90
C TYR A 172 -0.05 -8.98 18.86
N LEU A 173 -0.91 -8.93 19.87
CA LEU A 173 -0.91 -7.84 20.86
C LEU A 173 0.34 -7.84 21.74
N ASP A 174 0.85 -9.02 22.13
CA ASP A 174 2.13 -9.14 22.84
C ASP A 174 3.29 -8.63 21.94
N MET A 175 3.26 -8.90 20.63
CA MET A 175 4.24 -8.36 19.67
C MET A 175 4.20 -6.83 19.59
N LEU A 176 3.00 -6.22 19.59
CA LEU A 176 2.87 -4.76 19.63
C LEU A 176 3.48 -4.18 20.91
N VAL A 177 3.24 -4.79 22.07
CA VAL A 177 3.85 -4.38 23.36
C VAL A 177 5.37 -4.55 23.33
N ASP A 178 5.88 -5.66 22.80
CA ASP A 178 7.31 -5.93 22.66
C ASP A 178 8.02 -4.82 21.88
N ASN A 179 7.30 -4.20 20.92
CA ASN A 179 7.79 -3.12 20.08
C ASN A 179 7.26 -1.72 20.49
N LYS A 180 6.71 -1.58 21.71
CA LYS A 180 6.18 -0.35 22.31
C LYS A 180 5.14 0.37 21.42
N MET A 181 4.37 -0.38 20.63
CA MET A 181 3.25 0.10 19.84
C MET A 181 1.97 0.16 20.68
N ASN A 182 1.23 1.26 20.56
CA ASN A 182 0.07 1.59 21.38
C ASN A 182 -1.24 1.70 20.58
N SER A 183 -1.27 1.25 19.32
CA SER A 183 -2.48 1.28 18.50
C SER A 183 -2.56 0.11 17.51
N LEU A 184 -3.78 -0.34 17.26
CA LEU A 184 -4.12 -1.41 16.33
C LEU A 184 -5.27 -0.95 15.43
N TYR A 185 -5.09 -1.06 14.13
CA TYR A 185 -6.07 -0.64 13.13
C TYR A 185 -6.67 -1.85 12.40
N LEU A 186 -7.99 -1.97 12.40
CA LEU A 186 -8.71 -2.97 11.62
C LEU A 186 -9.29 -2.32 10.37
N TRP A 187 -8.83 -2.72 9.19
CA TRP A 187 -9.26 -2.12 7.92
C TRP A 187 -10.32 -2.98 7.22
N ASN A 188 -11.47 -2.36 6.92
CA ASN A 188 -12.56 -2.99 6.19
C ASN A 188 -13.40 -1.93 5.43
N GLY A 189 -14.05 -2.31 4.32
CA GLY A 189 -14.94 -1.43 3.57
C GLY A 189 -16.11 -0.92 4.41
N HIS A 190 -16.93 -1.83 4.93
CA HIS A 190 -18.17 -1.52 5.65
C HIS A 190 -18.40 -2.46 6.86
N PRO A 191 -17.65 -2.26 7.96
CA PRO A 191 -17.64 -3.20 9.08
C PRO A 191 -18.95 -3.22 9.87
N PHE A 192 -19.73 -2.13 9.82
CA PHE A 192 -20.88 -1.93 10.69
C PHE A 192 -21.95 -3.02 10.53
N ALA A 193 -22.20 -3.46 9.30
CA ALA A 193 -23.20 -4.49 9.00
C ALA A 193 -22.84 -5.89 9.53
N SER A 194 -21.61 -6.08 10.03
CA SER A 194 -21.18 -7.29 10.72
C SER A 194 -21.17 -7.15 12.26
N LEU A 195 -21.35 -5.93 12.79
CA LEU A 195 -21.04 -5.57 14.18
C LEU A 195 -22.20 -4.93 14.94
N VAL A 196 -23.14 -4.28 14.24
CA VAL A 196 -24.32 -3.66 14.85
C VAL A 196 -25.63 -4.08 14.17
N LYS A 197 -26.72 -4.02 14.94
CA LYS A 197 -28.09 -4.19 14.43
C LYS A 197 -28.83 -2.88 14.57
N LEU A 198 -29.52 -2.49 13.51
CA LEU A 198 -30.32 -1.26 13.48
C LEU A 198 -31.79 -1.62 13.51
N LYS A 199 -32.55 -0.99 14.43
CA LYS A 199 -33.99 -1.22 14.55
C LYS A 199 -34.76 -0.86 13.28
N ASP A 200 -34.33 0.21 12.61
CA ASP A 200 -35.00 0.73 11.40
C ASP A 200 -34.55 -0.01 10.13
N TYR A 201 -33.41 -0.70 10.19
CA TYR A 201 -32.83 -1.46 9.08
C TYR A 201 -32.41 -2.87 9.52
N PRO A 202 -33.35 -3.69 10.05
CA PRO A 202 -33.01 -5.00 10.60
C PRO A 202 -32.48 -5.96 9.53
N PHE A 203 -32.88 -5.75 8.28
CA PHE A 203 -32.43 -6.52 7.11
C PHE A 203 -31.01 -6.16 6.65
N ALA A 204 -30.39 -5.10 7.17
CA ALA A 204 -29.07 -4.65 6.70
C ALA A 204 -27.89 -5.48 7.23
N LEU A 205 -28.14 -6.40 8.18
CA LEU A 205 -27.10 -7.25 8.75
C LEU A 205 -26.55 -8.22 7.69
N GLU A 206 -25.22 -8.29 7.56
CA GLU A 206 -24.53 -9.09 6.52
C GLU A 206 -24.14 -10.49 6.97
N VAL A 207 -24.30 -10.79 8.25
CA VAL A 207 -23.89 -12.05 8.86
C VAL A 207 -25.07 -12.69 9.57
N ASP A 208 -25.05 -14.02 9.69
CA ASP A 208 -26.06 -14.72 10.47
C ASP A 208 -25.95 -14.42 11.98
N GLU A 209 -26.99 -14.77 12.73
CA GLU A 209 -27.07 -14.52 14.17
C GLU A 209 -25.94 -15.20 14.98
N ALA A 210 -25.49 -16.37 14.54
CA ALA A 210 -24.42 -17.10 15.20
C ALA A 210 -23.07 -16.37 15.02
N THR A 211 -22.80 -15.90 13.81
CA THR A 211 -21.61 -15.14 13.45
C THR A 211 -21.62 -13.77 14.09
N PHE A 212 -22.77 -13.08 14.14
CA PHE A 212 -22.91 -11.82 14.86
C PHE A 212 -22.50 -11.93 16.33
N LYS A 213 -22.94 -12.98 17.03
CA LYS A 213 -22.54 -13.24 18.43
C LYS A 213 -21.04 -13.52 18.57
N LYS A 214 -20.45 -14.27 17.64
CA LYS A 214 -18.99 -14.48 17.61
C LYS A 214 -18.24 -13.17 17.40
N ASN A 215 -18.76 -12.28 16.56
CA ASN A 215 -18.16 -10.96 16.33
C ASN A 215 -18.22 -10.09 17.59
N GLU A 216 -19.35 -10.12 18.33
CA GLU A 216 -19.47 -9.49 19.64
C GLU A 216 -18.43 -10.01 20.63
N GLU A 217 -18.30 -11.33 20.73
CA GLU A 217 -17.33 -11.98 21.60
C GLU A 217 -15.89 -11.59 21.24
N MET A 218 -15.54 -11.61 19.95
CA MET A 218 -14.20 -11.27 19.49
C MET A 218 -13.86 -9.80 19.68
N PHE A 219 -14.79 -8.87 19.41
CA PHE A 219 -14.54 -7.45 19.69
C PHE A 219 -14.42 -7.17 21.19
N SER A 220 -15.24 -7.79 22.04
CA SER A 220 -15.12 -7.67 23.49
C SER A 220 -13.78 -8.22 24.00
N PHE A 221 -13.38 -9.40 23.50
CA PHE A 221 -12.08 -9.99 23.81
C PHE A 221 -10.93 -9.08 23.37
N LEU A 222 -10.92 -8.65 22.11
CA LEU A 222 -9.84 -7.85 21.52
C LEU A 222 -9.67 -6.53 22.25
N THR A 223 -10.77 -5.80 22.52
CA THR A 223 -10.72 -4.50 23.20
C THR A 223 -10.24 -4.62 24.65
N ARG A 224 -10.66 -5.66 25.39
CA ARG A 224 -10.19 -5.90 26.75
C ARG A 224 -8.70 -6.27 26.79
N GLU A 225 -8.26 -7.15 25.90
CA GLU A 225 -6.85 -7.56 25.83
C GLU A 225 -5.93 -6.45 25.32
N ALA A 226 -6.43 -5.58 24.43
CA ALA A 226 -5.71 -4.41 23.97
C ALA A 226 -5.62 -3.31 25.06
N ASP A 227 -6.71 -3.01 25.77
CA ASP A 227 -6.70 -1.95 26.79
C ASP A 227 -5.74 -2.27 27.95
N ARG A 228 -5.73 -3.52 28.44
CA ARG A 228 -4.79 -3.92 29.51
C ARG A 228 -3.33 -3.85 29.07
N ARG A 229 -3.08 -3.82 27.75
CA ARG A 229 -1.76 -3.64 27.11
C ARG A 229 -1.44 -2.19 26.76
N GLY A 230 -2.38 -1.26 26.97
CA GLY A 230 -2.22 0.13 26.55
C GLY A 230 -2.35 0.34 25.05
N ILE A 231 -3.05 -0.55 24.33
CA ILE A 231 -3.24 -0.51 22.88
C ILE A 231 -4.64 0.03 22.56
N PHE A 232 -4.69 1.10 21.78
CA PHE A 232 -5.92 1.68 21.27
C PHE A 232 -6.37 0.97 19.99
N VAL A 233 -7.51 0.27 20.04
CA VAL A 233 -8.11 -0.40 18.87
C VAL A 233 -8.92 0.62 18.07
N ILE A 234 -8.71 0.65 16.75
CA ILE A 234 -9.32 1.61 15.84
C ILE A 234 -9.92 0.85 14.66
N GLN A 235 -11.23 1.05 14.41
CA GLN A 235 -11.90 0.52 13.23
C GLN A 235 -11.81 1.54 12.10
N MET A 236 -11.20 1.14 10.98
CA MET A 236 -11.16 1.91 9.75
C MET A 236 -12.34 1.53 8.85
N PHE A 237 -12.94 2.51 8.17
CA PHE A 237 -13.98 2.27 7.19
C PHE A 237 -13.89 3.22 5.98
N TYR A 238 -14.37 2.75 4.83
CA TYR A 238 -14.43 3.48 3.56
C TYR A 238 -15.83 4.07 3.33
N ASN A 239 -15.95 5.02 2.40
CA ASN A 239 -17.22 5.71 2.13
C ASN A 239 -17.43 5.99 0.62
N ILE A 240 -18.67 6.02 0.11
CA ILE A 240 -19.91 5.54 0.75
C ILE A 240 -20.18 4.10 0.32
N ILE A 241 -20.09 3.19 1.27
CA ILE A 241 -20.39 1.77 1.09
C ILE A 241 -21.63 1.41 1.91
N LEU A 242 -22.50 0.58 1.32
CA LEU A 242 -23.69 0.03 1.94
C LEU A 242 -23.53 -1.49 2.05
N SER A 243 -24.19 -2.09 3.03
CA SER A 243 -24.24 -3.55 3.09
C SER A 243 -25.01 -4.12 1.90
N LYS A 244 -24.62 -5.29 1.43
CA LYS A 244 -25.30 -5.97 0.32
C LYS A 244 -26.80 -6.16 0.57
N PRO A 245 -27.26 -6.67 1.72
CA PRO A 245 -28.69 -6.82 2.00
C PRO A 245 -29.46 -5.49 2.01
N PHE A 246 -28.85 -4.41 2.49
CA PHE A 246 -29.46 -3.07 2.43
C PHE A 246 -29.57 -2.57 0.99
N ALA A 247 -28.50 -2.73 0.21
CA ALA A 247 -28.46 -2.33 -1.19
C ALA A 247 -29.49 -3.10 -2.02
N ASP A 248 -29.54 -4.43 -1.88
CA ASP A 248 -30.51 -5.30 -2.57
C ASP A 248 -31.95 -4.93 -2.20
N HIS A 249 -32.25 -4.66 -0.92
CA HIS A 249 -33.58 -4.27 -0.46
C HIS A 249 -34.11 -3.00 -1.13
N TYR A 250 -33.23 -2.02 -1.37
CA TYR A 250 -33.59 -0.74 -2.00
C TYR A 250 -33.28 -0.68 -3.50
N GLY A 251 -32.79 -1.76 -4.11
CA GLY A 251 -32.40 -1.79 -5.53
C GLY A 251 -31.22 -0.87 -5.86
N LEU A 252 -30.29 -0.70 -4.91
CA LEU A 252 -29.08 0.12 -5.03
C LEU A 252 -27.85 -0.76 -5.27
N LYS A 253 -26.77 -0.14 -5.78
CA LYS A 253 -25.43 -0.73 -5.65
C LYS A 253 -24.92 -0.55 -4.23
N THR A 254 -24.08 -1.47 -3.75
CA THR A 254 -23.41 -1.36 -2.45
C THR A 254 -22.56 -0.09 -2.40
N GLN A 255 -21.74 0.14 -3.42
CA GLN A 255 -20.98 1.36 -3.62
C GLN A 255 -21.05 1.83 -5.09
N ASP A 256 -20.95 3.15 -5.27
CA ASP A 256 -20.95 3.82 -6.58
C ASP A 256 -20.38 5.23 -6.36
N ARG A 257 -19.17 5.49 -6.87
CA ARG A 257 -18.45 6.76 -6.67
C ARG A 257 -19.27 7.97 -7.09
N HIS A 258 -20.09 7.84 -8.13
CA HIS A 258 -20.80 8.96 -8.71
C HIS A 258 -22.24 9.11 -8.16
N ARG A 259 -22.66 8.24 -7.23
CA ARG A 259 -23.96 8.35 -6.57
C ARG A 259 -23.95 9.56 -5.61
N PRO A 260 -24.93 10.48 -5.69
CA PRO A 260 -25.02 11.59 -4.75
C PRO A 260 -25.41 11.10 -3.34
N ILE A 261 -25.11 11.93 -2.34
CA ILE A 261 -25.60 11.72 -0.97
C ILE A 261 -27.13 11.79 -0.96
N THR A 262 -27.78 10.77 -0.40
CA THR A 262 -29.25 10.76 -0.22
C THR A 262 -29.62 10.70 1.26
N PRO A 263 -30.80 11.20 1.65
CA PRO A 263 -31.27 11.10 3.04
C PRO A 263 -31.27 9.66 3.56
N LEU A 264 -31.64 8.69 2.71
CA LEU A 264 -31.69 7.27 3.06
C LEU A 264 -30.32 6.70 3.44
N ILE A 265 -29.30 6.90 2.61
CA ILE A 265 -27.96 6.34 2.87
C ILE A 265 -27.26 7.08 4.02
N SER A 266 -27.54 8.37 4.17
CA SER A 266 -27.07 9.19 5.29
C SER A 266 -27.65 8.70 6.62
N ASP A 267 -28.98 8.48 6.69
CA ASP A 267 -29.63 7.97 7.90
C ASP A 267 -29.11 6.58 8.31
N TYR A 268 -29.01 5.65 7.35
CA TYR A 268 -28.43 4.33 7.57
C TYR A 268 -27.00 4.40 8.13
N THR A 269 -26.14 5.22 7.53
CA THR A 269 -24.74 5.33 7.96
C THR A 269 -24.64 6.01 9.32
N ARG A 270 -25.36 7.11 9.54
CA ARG A 270 -25.38 7.82 10.83
C ARG A 270 -25.79 6.90 11.97
N LYS A 271 -26.85 6.11 11.78
CA LYS A 271 -27.32 5.12 12.77
C LYS A 271 -26.33 3.96 12.95
N SER A 272 -25.68 3.52 11.88
CA SER A 272 -24.60 2.51 11.95
C SER A 272 -23.44 2.99 12.82
N VAL A 273 -22.97 4.22 12.60
CA VAL A 273 -21.88 4.83 13.38
C VAL A 273 -22.29 5.04 14.83
N ALA A 274 -23.49 5.59 15.08
CA ALA A 274 -23.99 5.82 16.44
C ALA A 274 -24.09 4.52 17.25
N ALA A 275 -24.69 3.48 16.66
CA ALA A 275 -24.81 2.17 17.29
C ALA A 275 -23.44 1.53 17.54
N PHE A 276 -22.46 1.75 16.66
CA PHE A 276 -21.10 1.23 16.84
C PHE A 276 -20.40 1.90 18.03
N ILE A 277 -20.47 3.22 18.12
CA ILE A 277 -19.89 3.99 19.24
C ILE A 277 -20.53 3.57 20.56
N GLU A 278 -21.86 3.46 20.62
CA GLU A 278 -22.59 3.04 21.83
C GLU A 278 -22.17 1.61 22.26
N LYS A 279 -22.05 0.69 21.31
CA LYS A 279 -21.76 -0.72 21.59
C LYS A 279 -20.28 -1.00 21.91
N TYR A 280 -19.37 -0.26 21.29
CA TYR A 280 -17.92 -0.46 21.42
C TYR A 280 -17.21 0.85 21.82
N PRO A 281 -17.47 1.38 23.05
CA PRO A 281 -17.14 2.76 23.44
C PRO A 281 -15.64 3.10 23.49
N ASN A 282 -14.76 2.09 23.51
CA ASN A 282 -13.31 2.26 23.57
C ASN A 282 -12.62 2.04 22.21
N VAL A 283 -13.40 1.80 21.14
CA VAL A 283 -12.86 1.62 19.78
C VAL A 283 -12.90 2.95 19.04
N GLY A 284 -11.75 3.38 18.51
CA GLY A 284 -11.65 4.58 17.69
C GLY A 284 -12.17 4.38 16.28
N LEU A 285 -12.36 5.49 15.55
CA LEU A 285 -12.74 5.47 14.14
C LEU A 285 -11.66 6.12 13.28
N LEU A 286 -11.26 5.42 12.20
CA LEU A 286 -10.46 5.97 11.11
C LEU A 286 -11.33 6.09 9.85
N VAL A 287 -11.65 7.32 9.48
CA VAL A 287 -12.57 7.64 8.39
C VAL A 287 -11.78 7.86 7.11
N CYS A 288 -12.15 7.15 6.03
CA CYS A 288 -11.75 7.47 4.66
C CYS A 288 -12.94 8.05 3.92
N LEU A 289 -12.85 9.32 3.50
CA LEU A 289 -13.87 9.97 2.67
C LEU A 289 -13.66 9.60 1.20
N GLY A 290 -13.82 8.31 0.91
CA GLY A 290 -13.52 7.69 -0.37
C GLY A 290 -13.42 6.17 -0.25
N GLU A 291 -13.24 5.41 -1.33
CA GLU A 291 -13.07 5.89 -2.72
C GLU A 291 -14.38 5.91 -3.52
N ALA A 292 -15.52 5.65 -2.86
CA ALA A 292 -16.84 5.71 -3.47
C ALA A 292 -17.53 7.06 -3.15
N MET A 293 -16.78 8.15 -3.31
CA MET A 293 -17.22 9.54 -3.12
C MET A 293 -16.88 10.39 -4.34
N ASN A 294 -17.79 11.27 -4.75
CA ASN A 294 -17.67 11.95 -6.05
C ASN A 294 -16.81 13.22 -6.00
N THR A 295 -17.13 14.15 -5.09
CA THR A 295 -16.48 15.47 -5.01
C THR A 295 -16.10 15.85 -3.58
N TYR A 296 -15.17 16.80 -3.44
CA TYR A 296 -14.72 17.25 -2.11
C TYR A 296 -15.82 17.94 -1.30
N GLU A 297 -16.80 18.57 -1.97
CA GLU A 297 -17.99 19.10 -1.29
C GLU A 297 -18.85 17.98 -0.69
N ASP A 298 -18.99 16.86 -1.39
CA ASP A 298 -19.69 15.68 -0.87
C ASP A 298 -18.92 15.13 0.35
N ASP A 299 -17.58 15.12 0.32
CA ASP A 299 -16.74 14.68 1.45
C ASP A 299 -17.00 15.52 2.71
N VAL A 300 -17.02 16.85 2.55
CA VAL A 300 -17.32 17.80 3.63
C VAL A 300 -18.74 17.56 4.15
N GLU A 301 -19.73 17.45 3.27
CA GLU A 301 -21.11 17.19 3.67
C GLU A 301 -21.24 15.87 4.44
N TRP A 302 -20.64 14.80 3.95
CA TRP A 302 -20.69 13.48 4.57
C TRP A 302 -20.05 13.49 5.96
N MET A 303 -18.86 14.08 6.08
CA MET A 303 -18.16 14.16 7.36
C MET A 303 -18.94 14.99 8.39
N THR A 304 -19.44 16.15 7.98
CA THR A 304 -20.04 17.14 8.90
C THR A 304 -21.51 16.89 9.21
N LYS A 305 -22.27 16.25 8.30
CA LYS A 305 -23.71 16.02 8.46
C LYS A 305 -24.10 14.56 8.72
N THR A 306 -23.21 13.61 8.47
CA THR A 306 -23.50 12.17 8.67
C THR A 306 -22.58 11.55 9.71
N ILE A 307 -21.27 11.60 9.51
CA ILE A 307 -20.31 10.87 10.36
C ILE A 307 -20.17 11.52 11.75
N ILE A 308 -19.80 12.80 11.84
CA ILE A 308 -19.67 13.49 13.14
C ILE A 308 -20.97 13.47 13.94
N PRO A 309 -22.15 13.76 13.34
CA PRO A 309 -23.42 13.63 14.07
C PRO A 309 -23.66 12.21 14.58
N GLY A 310 -23.36 11.17 13.80
CA GLY A 310 -23.45 9.78 14.26
C GLY A 310 -22.53 9.48 15.45
N VAL A 311 -21.29 9.97 15.43
CA VAL A 311 -20.36 9.86 16.56
C VAL A 311 -20.94 10.53 17.80
N LYS A 312 -21.44 11.77 17.68
CA LYS A 312 -22.03 12.52 18.79
C LYS A 312 -23.29 11.87 19.33
N ASP A 313 -24.13 11.28 18.48
CA ASP A 313 -25.32 10.55 18.93
C ASP A 313 -24.93 9.36 19.81
N GLY A 314 -23.92 8.58 19.41
CA GLY A 314 -23.39 7.46 20.20
C GLY A 314 -22.76 7.92 21.53
N LEU A 315 -21.94 8.98 21.52
CA LEU A 315 -21.35 9.55 22.75
C LEU A 315 -22.43 10.07 23.71
N LYS A 316 -23.46 10.72 23.17
CA LYS A 316 -24.61 11.20 23.94
C LYS A 316 -25.38 10.05 24.57
N ALA A 317 -25.60 8.95 23.84
CA ALA A 317 -26.25 7.75 24.37
C ALA A 317 -25.48 7.14 25.56
N LEU A 318 -24.15 7.21 25.52
CA LEU A 318 -23.26 6.79 26.62
C LEU A 318 -23.14 7.80 27.76
N GLY A 319 -23.70 9.00 27.63
CA GLY A 319 -23.50 10.09 28.59
C GLY A 319 -22.06 10.60 28.67
N ARG A 320 -21.23 10.36 27.64
CA ARG A 320 -19.85 10.83 27.58
C ARG A 320 -19.80 12.31 27.18
N THR A 321 -19.04 13.07 27.95
CA THR A 321 -18.81 14.51 27.71
C THR A 321 -17.41 14.80 27.19
N ASP A 322 -16.52 13.80 27.18
CA ASP A 322 -15.23 13.88 26.54
C ASP A 322 -15.35 13.62 25.03
N GLU A 323 -14.47 14.24 24.25
CA GLU A 323 -14.38 14.02 22.79
C GLU A 323 -13.19 13.09 22.51
N PRO A 324 -13.37 11.76 22.39
CA PRO A 324 -12.29 10.85 21.96
C PRO A 324 -11.84 11.18 20.53
N PRO A 325 -10.60 10.87 20.13
CA PRO A 325 -10.11 11.26 18.81
C PRO A 325 -10.87 10.54 17.68
N VAL A 326 -11.27 11.29 16.65
CA VAL A 326 -11.71 10.75 15.35
C VAL A 326 -10.59 11.00 14.34
N LEU A 327 -10.15 9.95 13.67
CA LEU A 327 -9.02 10.03 12.74
C LEU A 327 -9.56 10.18 11.30
N LEU A 328 -9.03 11.13 10.55
CA LEU A 328 -9.39 11.38 9.16
C LEU A 328 -8.20 11.09 8.23
N ARG A 329 -8.40 10.27 7.21
CA ARG A 329 -7.42 10.09 6.13
C ARG A 329 -7.49 11.25 5.16
N ALA A 330 -6.34 11.72 4.71
CA ALA A 330 -6.20 12.67 3.60
C ALA A 330 -6.20 11.99 2.21
N HIS A 331 -6.59 10.72 2.13
CA HIS A 331 -6.66 9.95 0.89
C HIS A 331 -7.95 10.30 0.14
N ASP A 332 -7.83 10.58 -1.16
CA ASP A 332 -8.96 10.87 -2.09
C ASP A 332 -9.85 12.07 -1.68
N THR A 333 -9.37 12.97 -0.83
CA THR A 333 -10.14 14.13 -0.34
C THR A 333 -9.29 15.39 -0.20
N ASP A 334 -9.93 16.57 -0.23
CA ASP A 334 -9.30 17.81 0.25
C ASP A 334 -9.40 17.86 1.78
N CYS A 335 -8.41 17.24 2.42
CA CYS A 335 -8.39 17.12 3.87
C CYS A 335 -8.37 18.47 4.59
N LYS A 336 -7.79 19.52 3.98
CA LYS A 336 -7.82 20.87 4.58
C LYS A 336 -9.24 21.40 4.61
N MET A 337 -9.96 21.33 3.49
CA MET A 337 -11.35 21.77 3.39
C MET A 337 -12.25 21.02 4.40
N VAL A 338 -12.06 19.71 4.54
CA VAL A 338 -12.80 18.90 5.52
C VAL A 338 -12.48 19.30 6.95
N MET A 339 -11.20 19.48 7.29
CA MET A 339 -10.79 19.85 8.64
C MET A 339 -11.32 21.23 9.05
N GLU A 340 -11.28 22.22 8.15
CA GLU A 340 -11.83 23.57 8.40
C GLU A 340 -13.33 23.52 8.73
N ALA A 341 -14.10 22.66 8.05
CA ALA A 341 -15.52 22.49 8.30
C ALA A 341 -15.85 21.60 9.52
N ALA A 342 -15.00 20.62 9.82
CA ALA A 342 -15.22 19.62 10.87
C ALA A 342 -14.79 20.09 12.26
N LEU A 343 -13.67 20.83 12.39
CA LEU A 343 -13.14 21.32 13.67
C LEU A 343 -14.13 22.17 14.50
N PRO A 344 -14.97 23.03 13.90
CA PRO A 344 -16.04 23.70 14.65
C PRO A 344 -17.01 22.73 15.33
N LEU A 345 -17.25 21.56 14.72
CA LEU A 345 -18.19 20.55 15.17
C LEU A 345 -17.56 19.53 16.12
N TYR A 346 -16.29 19.16 15.94
CA TYR A 346 -15.60 18.16 16.76
C TYR A 346 -14.13 18.57 16.92
N LYS A 347 -13.67 18.78 18.16
CA LYS A 347 -12.35 19.40 18.43
C LYS A 347 -11.21 18.39 18.34
N ASN A 348 -11.45 17.15 18.73
CA ASN A 348 -10.40 16.13 18.78
C ASN A 348 -10.31 15.34 17.46
N LEU A 349 -9.78 15.98 16.42
CA LEU A 349 -9.57 15.37 15.10
C LEU A 349 -8.09 15.12 14.83
N TYR A 350 -7.75 13.89 14.46
CA TYR A 350 -6.40 13.49 14.04
C TYR A 350 -6.38 13.33 12.52
N THR A 351 -5.23 13.57 11.90
CA THR A 351 -5.08 13.41 10.44
C THR A 351 -4.12 12.26 10.12
N MET A 352 -4.32 11.59 9.00
CA MET A 352 -3.44 10.53 8.51
C MET A 352 -3.17 10.70 7.02
N HIS A 353 -1.89 10.67 6.61
CA HIS A 353 -1.51 10.72 5.20
C HIS A 353 -0.41 9.72 4.87
N LYS A 354 -0.40 9.24 3.62
CA LYS A 354 0.54 8.22 3.12
C LYS A 354 1.97 8.80 3.08
N TYR A 355 2.96 8.11 3.65
CA TYR A 355 4.35 8.60 3.72
C TYR A 355 4.98 8.79 2.33
N ASN A 356 4.92 7.75 1.49
CA ASN A 356 5.45 7.75 0.12
C ASN A 356 4.39 7.16 -0.85
N GLY A 357 3.12 7.52 -0.64
CA GLY A 357 2.03 6.85 -1.31
C GLY A 357 1.84 5.41 -0.80
N GLU A 358 1.58 4.44 -1.67
CA GLU A 358 1.35 3.02 -1.39
C GLU A 358 2.63 2.16 -1.45
N SER A 359 3.78 2.82 -1.36
CA SER A 359 5.11 2.20 -1.44
C SER A 359 6.04 2.77 -0.37
N LEU A 360 7.26 2.24 -0.31
CA LEU A 360 8.38 2.82 0.44
C LEU A 360 9.50 3.17 -0.53
N THR A 361 9.77 4.47 -0.72
CA THR A 361 10.60 4.95 -1.84
C THR A 361 11.80 5.78 -1.41
N THR A 362 11.69 6.49 -0.29
CA THR A 362 12.73 7.44 0.11
C THR A 362 12.73 7.73 1.62
N TYR A 363 13.90 8.13 2.12
CA TYR A 363 14.06 8.83 3.39
C TYR A 363 14.40 10.32 3.17
N GLN A 364 14.24 10.82 1.95
CA GLN A 364 14.41 12.21 1.51
C GLN A 364 13.16 12.68 0.73
N PRO A 365 11.97 12.67 1.36
CA PRO A 365 10.75 13.15 0.69
C PRO A 365 10.81 14.67 0.49
N ARG A 366 10.06 15.19 -0.48
CA ARG A 366 10.00 16.63 -0.79
C ARG A 366 8.72 17.02 -1.55
N GLY A 367 8.68 18.25 -2.05
CA GLY A 367 7.72 18.68 -3.06
C GLY A 367 6.27 18.75 -2.56
N PRO A 368 5.27 18.60 -3.47
CA PRO A 368 3.87 18.87 -3.13
C PRO A 368 3.30 17.92 -2.06
N TRP A 369 3.69 16.65 -1.98
CA TRP A 369 3.14 15.76 -0.96
C TRP A 369 3.71 16.04 0.43
N THR A 370 4.97 16.46 0.52
CA THR A 370 5.53 17.01 1.77
C THR A 370 4.74 18.23 2.22
N LYS A 371 4.34 19.11 1.29
CA LYS A 371 3.51 20.28 1.63
C LYS A 371 2.17 19.87 2.25
N ILE A 372 1.50 18.85 1.71
CA ILE A 372 0.28 18.28 2.29
C ILE A 372 0.52 17.81 3.73
N HIS A 373 1.59 17.04 3.97
CA HIS A 373 1.97 16.62 5.31
C HIS A 373 2.16 17.80 6.27
N THR A 374 2.96 18.79 5.87
CA THR A 374 3.24 19.96 6.74
C THR A 374 2.01 20.80 7.02
N ASP A 375 1.10 20.94 6.05
CA ASP A 375 -0.16 21.68 6.24
C ASP A 375 -1.08 20.97 7.23
N LEU A 376 -1.16 19.63 7.17
CA LEU A 376 -1.95 18.83 8.11
C LEU A 376 -1.33 18.80 9.51
N ALA A 377 0.00 18.74 9.61
CA ALA A 377 0.71 18.83 10.89
C ALA A 377 0.57 20.22 11.54
N ALA A 378 0.53 21.29 10.74
CA ALA A 378 0.37 22.66 11.22
C ALA A 378 -0.99 22.93 11.90
N LEU A 379 -1.97 22.04 11.78
CA LEU A 379 -3.25 22.12 12.51
C LEU A 379 -3.08 21.97 14.04
N GLY A 380 -1.90 21.58 14.53
CA GLY A 380 -1.61 21.51 15.96
C GLY A 380 -2.21 20.30 16.68
N SER A 381 -2.61 19.27 15.92
CA SER A 381 -3.14 18.00 16.43
C SER A 381 -2.17 16.83 16.13
N THR A 382 -2.60 15.60 16.35
CA THR A 382 -1.83 14.42 15.93
C THR A 382 -1.91 14.23 14.42
N HIS A 383 -0.75 14.22 13.76
CA HIS A 383 -0.59 13.91 12.34
C HIS A 383 0.17 12.59 12.17
N ILE A 384 -0.51 11.60 11.58
CA ILE A 384 -0.06 10.22 11.47
C ILE A 384 0.53 9.97 10.09
N SER A 385 1.81 9.59 10.06
CA SER A 385 2.45 9.07 8.84
C SER A 385 2.03 7.62 8.61
N ASN A 386 1.46 7.33 7.46
CA ASN A 386 1.01 5.99 7.08
C ASN A 386 1.98 5.36 6.09
N VAL A 387 2.76 4.39 6.56
CA VAL A 387 3.59 3.52 5.70
C VAL A 387 2.65 2.45 5.12
N HIS A 388 2.19 2.69 3.90
CA HIS A 388 0.95 2.13 3.37
C HIS A 388 1.22 1.10 2.27
N ILE A 389 0.60 -0.09 2.36
CA ILE A 389 0.54 -1.17 1.36
C ILE A 389 1.88 -1.82 0.97
N LEU A 390 2.92 -1.03 0.65
CA LEU A 390 4.26 -1.48 0.28
C LEU A 390 4.30 -2.25 -1.05
N ALA A 391 3.59 -1.74 -2.06
CA ALA A 391 3.44 -2.35 -3.37
C ALA A 391 4.78 -2.70 -4.04
N ASN A 392 5.81 -1.88 -3.83
CA ASN A 392 7.14 -2.10 -4.40
C ASN A 392 7.99 -3.15 -3.66
N LEU A 393 7.60 -3.54 -2.45
CA LEU A 393 8.34 -4.52 -1.65
C LEU A 393 7.76 -5.95 -1.78
N GLU A 394 6.53 -6.10 -2.28
CA GLU A 394 5.91 -7.43 -2.38
C GLU A 394 6.63 -8.33 -3.41
N PRO A 395 7.06 -9.57 -3.04
CA PRO A 395 6.79 -10.27 -1.78
C PRO A 395 8.00 -10.54 -0.86
N PHE A 396 9.21 -10.16 -1.29
CA PHE A 396 10.47 -10.55 -0.64
C PHE A 396 10.64 -9.89 0.74
N ARG A 397 11.44 -10.52 1.62
CA ARG A 397 11.78 -9.96 2.95
C ARG A 397 12.44 -8.59 2.81
N TRP A 398 11.95 -7.63 3.60
CA TRP A 398 12.54 -6.28 3.69
C TRP A 398 12.46 -5.77 5.13
N SER A 399 13.60 -5.37 5.71
CA SER A 399 13.63 -4.77 7.06
C SER A 399 14.96 -4.07 7.34
N SER A 400 15.35 -3.10 6.51
CA SER A 400 16.60 -2.33 6.71
C SER A 400 16.47 -1.36 7.90
N PRO A 401 17.25 -1.54 8.99
CA PRO A 401 17.24 -0.56 10.08
C PRO A 401 17.78 0.80 9.66
N SER A 402 18.79 0.82 8.79
CA SER A 402 19.38 2.08 8.30
C SER A 402 18.34 2.92 7.54
N PHE A 403 17.56 2.29 6.67
CA PHE A 403 16.53 2.99 5.91
C PHE A 403 15.42 3.49 6.83
N VAL A 404 14.89 2.63 7.71
CA VAL A 404 13.76 3.00 8.58
C VAL A 404 14.13 4.11 9.55
N GLN A 405 15.34 4.10 10.14
CA GLN A 405 15.77 5.19 11.03
C GLN A 405 15.76 6.54 10.31
N LYS A 406 16.29 6.60 9.08
CA LYS A 406 16.28 7.81 8.25
C LYS A 406 14.87 8.20 7.84
N ALA A 407 14.01 7.23 7.53
CA ALA A 407 12.63 7.48 7.15
C ALA A 407 11.82 8.12 8.29
N VAL A 408 11.92 7.57 9.51
CA VAL A 408 11.24 8.15 10.70
C VAL A 408 11.83 9.52 11.07
N THR A 409 13.15 9.68 10.91
CA THR A 409 13.79 11.00 11.01
C THR A 409 13.15 12.01 10.04
N ALA A 410 12.96 11.63 8.78
CA ALA A 410 12.30 12.50 7.80
C ALA A 410 10.79 12.70 8.08
N MET A 411 10.10 11.72 8.68
CA MET A 411 8.72 11.90 9.14
C MET A 411 8.63 13.06 10.14
N HIS A 412 9.58 13.17 11.06
CA HIS A 412 9.68 14.29 11.99
C HIS A 412 10.16 15.57 11.30
N ASP A 413 11.34 15.54 10.66
CA ASP A 413 12.05 16.75 10.24
C ASP A 413 11.51 17.38 8.95
N VAL A 414 10.84 16.60 8.11
CA VAL A 414 10.35 17.05 6.80
C VAL A 414 8.83 17.07 6.76
N HIS A 415 8.17 16.02 7.28
CA HIS A 415 6.70 15.93 7.26
C HIS A 415 6.04 16.47 8.54
N HIS A 416 6.81 16.74 9.59
CA HIS A 416 6.33 17.18 10.90
C HIS A 416 5.27 16.23 11.51
N ALA A 417 5.30 14.95 11.13
CA ALA A 417 4.44 13.93 11.72
C ALA A 417 4.91 13.59 13.14
N ASN A 418 3.95 13.29 14.01
CA ASN A 418 4.19 12.91 15.41
C ASN A 418 3.54 11.57 15.75
N ALA A 419 3.13 10.79 14.75
CA ALA A 419 2.54 9.47 14.89
C ALA A 419 2.83 8.58 13.67
N LEU A 420 2.78 7.27 13.87
CA LEU A 420 3.05 6.23 12.87
C LEU A 420 1.89 5.23 12.78
N HIS A 421 1.47 4.96 11.55
CA HIS A 421 0.62 3.84 11.16
C HIS A 421 1.40 2.95 10.17
N LEU A 422 1.46 1.64 10.45
CA LEU A 422 2.31 0.70 9.73
C LEU A 422 1.51 -0.44 9.09
N TYR A 423 1.63 -0.62 7.79
CA TYR A 423 1.14 -1.83 7.12
C TYR A 423 2.06 -3.04 7.39
N PRO A 424 1.58 -4.28 7.23
CA PRO A 424 2.46 -5.43 7.12
C PRO A 424 3.48 -5.25 5.99
N GLN A 425 4.69 -5.80 6.14
CA GLN A 425 5.79 -5.59 5.20
C GLN A 425 5.43 -5.96 3.75
N ALA A 426 4.68 -7.05 3.59
CA ALA A 426 4.09 -7.49 2.34
C ALA A 426 2.86 -8.36 2.64
N SER A 427 2.09 -8.71 1.61
CA SER A 427 0.93 -9.62 1.71
C SER A 427 -0.22 -9.10 2.58
N TYR A 428 -0.45 -7.78 2.60
CA TYR A 428 -1.57 -7.17 3.35
C TYR A 428 -2.92 -7.83 3.03
N TRP A 429 -3.16 -8.16 1.76
CA TRP A 429 -4.42 -8.74 1.29
C TRP A 429 -4.57 -10.25 1.59
N ASP A 430 -3.55 -10.92 2.17
CA ASP A 430 -3.56 -12.35 2.49
C ASP A 430 -3.19 -12.64 3.96
N TRP A 431 -3.50 -11.69 4.86
CA TRP A 431 -3.29 -11.88 6.29
C TRP A 431 -3.95 -13.19 6.80
N PRO A 432 -3.27 -14.01 7.63
CA PRO A 432 -2.02 -13.74 8.36
C PRO A 432 -0.76 -14.32 7.71
N TYR A 433 -0.79 -14.65 6.43
CA TYR A 433 0.26 -15.43 5.77
C TYR A 433 1.10 -14.60 4.81
N THR A 434 2.34 -15.02 4.63
CA THR A 434 3.25 -14.48 3.63
C THR A 434 3.02 -15.17 2.27
N ALA A 435 3.65 -14.65 1.21
CA ALA A 435 3.60 -15.28 -0.11
C ALA A 435 4.59 -16.46 -0.27
N ASP A 436 5.37 -16.79 0.76
CA ASP A 436 6.32 -17.89 0.74
C ASP A 436 5.59 -19.23 0.51
N LYS A 437 6.17 -20.08 -0.35
CA LYS A 437 5.70 -21.44 -0.66
C LYS A 437 6.53 -22.43 0.14
N LEU A 438 5.93 -23.04 1.17
CA LEU A 438 6.62 -24.00 2.03
C LEU A 438 6.26 -25.45 1.66
N PRO A 439 7.15 -26.42 1.98
CA PRO A 439 6.88 -27.84 1.76
C PRO A 439 5.55 -28.31 2.37
N GLY A 440 4.84 -29.18 1.65
CA GLY A 440 3.57 -29.75 2.10
C GLY A 440 2.39 -28.77 2.14
N GLY A 441 2.49 -27.63 1.45
CA GLY A 441 1.42 -26.62 1.41
C GLY A 441 1.27 -25.80 2.68
N LYS A 442 2.27 -25.86 3.58
CA LYS A 442 2.32 -24.99 4.76
C LYS A 442 2.42 -23.52 4.32
N ARG A 443 1.87 -22.63 5.14
CA ARG A 443 1.93 -21.19 4.96
C ARG A 443 2.77 -20.59 6.08
N GLU A 444 3.70 -19.71 5.74
CA GLU A 444 4.50 -18.97 6.73
C GLU A 444 3.70 -17.77 7.24
N LYS A 445 3.76 -17.52 8.55
CA LYS A 445 3.01 -16.42 9.18
C LYS A 445 3.79 -15.12 9.05
N GLN A 446 3.11 -14.02 8.77
CA GLN A 446 3.73 -12.69 8.70
C GLN A 446 4.40 -12.31 10.03
N LEU A 447 3.80 -12.67 11.16
CA LEU A 447 4.39 -12.42 12.49
C LEU A 447 5.73 -13.14 12.70
N ASP A 448 5.91 -14.32 12.10
CA ASP A 448 7.13 -15.12 12.25
C ASP A 448 8.23 -14.62 11.32
N ARG A 449 7.88 -14.23 10.09
CA ARG A 449 8.82 -13.72 9.07
C ARG A 449 9.20 -12.26 9.31
N ASP A 450 8.21 -11.40 9.52
CA ASP A 450 8.35 -9.94 9.49
C ASP A 450 8.55 -9.33 10.89
N TRP A 451 8.99 -10.13 11.87
CA TRP A 451 9.24 -9.67 13.24
C TRP A 451 10.20 -8.46 13.29
N MET A 452 11.22 -8.46 12.41
CA MET A 452 12.22 -7.40 12.35
C MET A 452 11.60 -6.10 11.83
N TRP A 453 10.69 -6.17 10.85
CA TRP A 453 9.93 -5.01 10.36
C TRP A 453 9.22 -4.28 11.50
N TYR A 454 8.36 -4.98 12.25
CA TYR A 454 7.63 -4.37 13.37
C TYR A 454 8.57 -3.82 14.46
N LYS A 455 9.66 -4.54 14.75
CA LYS A 455 10.65 -4.10 15.75
C LYS A 455 11.37 -2.84 15.32
N THR A 456 11.80 -2.76 14.07
CA THR A 456 12.56 -1.61 13.55
C THR A 456 11.70 -0.35 13.55
N TRP A 457 10.47 -0.43 13.07
CA TRP A 457 9.55 0.71 13.08
C TRP A 457 9.13 1.12 14.50
N GLY A 458 8.84 0.17 15.38
CA GLY A 458 8.51 0.46 16.78
C GLY A 458 9.67 1.15 17.52
N ARG A 459 10.90 0.67 17.30
CA ARG A 459 12.11 1.25 17.91
C ARG A 459 12.34 2.70 17.51
N TYR A 460 12.21 3.02 16.22
CA TYR A 460 12.47 4.37 15.73
C TYR A 460 11.28 5.31 15.89
N ALA A 461 10.04 4.82 15.91
CA ALA A 461 8.88 5.63 16.32
C ALA A 461 8.92 5.98 17.81
N TRP A 462 9.53 5.13 18.65
CA TRP A 462 9.83 5.48 20.04
C TRP A 462 10.90 6.58 20.12
N ASN A 463 12.03 6.39 19.44
CA ASN A 463 13.09 7.39 19.34
C ASN A 463 13.93 7.15 18.08
N CYS A 464 13.90 8.10 17.15
CA CYS A 464 14.65 8.04 15.89
C CYS A 464 16.07 8.61 16.00
N ARG A 465 16.36 9.40 17.03
CA ARG A 465 17.63 10.09 17.30
C ARG A 465 18.64 9.22 18.05
N ARG A 466 18.79 7.97 17.62
CA ARG A 466 19.74 7.01 18.18
C ARG A 466 21.08 7.06 17.45
N ASP A 467 22.17 6.86 18.18
CA ASP A 467 23.50 6.79 17.58
C ASP A 467 23.62 5.60 16.62
N VAL A 468 24.12 5.84 15.42
CA VAL A 468 24.15 4.84 14.33
C VAL A 468 25.04 3.64 14.69
N ALA A 469 26.16 3.85 15.36
CA ALA A 469 27.06 2.76 15.75
C ALA A 469 26.45 1.90 16.86
N ALA A 470 25.80 2.54 17.84
CA ALA A 470 25.05 1.85 18.88
C ALA A 470 23.89 1.03 18.31
N GLU A 471 23.19 1.55 17.29
CA GLU A 471 22.14 0.82 16.58
C GLU A 471 22.69 -0.39 15.83
N GLY A 472 23.85 -0.28 15.17
CA GLY A 472 24.54 -1.42 14.56
C GLY A 472 24.75 -2.54 15.57
N ASN A 473 25.35 -2.23 16.73
CA ASN A 473 25.59 -3.20 17.80
C ASN A 473 24.29 -3.82 18.35
N TYR A 474 23.24 -3.00 18.51
CA TYR A 474 21.93 -3.47 18.94
C TYR A 474 21.38 -4.54 17.99
N TRP A 475 21.31 -4.22 16.70
CA TRP A 475 20.75 -5.12 15.70
C TRP A 475 21.61 -6.37 15.48
N ASP A 476 22.92 -6.23 15.53
CA ASP A 476 23.85 -7.36 15.42
C ASP A 476 23.63 -8.32 16.60
N LYS A 477 23.40 -7.81 17.82
CA LYS A 477 23.04 -8.68 18.94
C LYS A 477 21.67 -9.36 18.75
N VAL A 478 20.65 -8.61 18.33
CA VAL A 478 19.29 -9.16 18.12
C VAL A 478 19.32 -10.28 17.07
N LEU A 479 20.05 -10.09 15.97
CA LEU A 479 20.20 -11.07 14.90
C LEU A 479 21.09 -12.25 15.33
N ALA A 480 22.14 -12.00 16.12
CA ALA A 480 22.99 -13.06 16.69
C ALA A 480 22.17 -14.01 17.56
N ASP A 481 21.29 -13.46 18.40
CA ASP A 481 20.41 -14.24 19.27
C ASP A 481 19.34 -15.01 18.44
N TYR A 482 18.77 -14.40 17.39
CA TYR A 482 17.76 -15.05 16.54
C TYR A 482 18.32 -16.21 15.70
N TYR A 483 19.49 -16.03 15.09
CA TYR A 483 20.13 -17.04 14.22
C TYR A 483 21.12 -17.95 14.96
N ALA A 484 21.20 -17.83 16.28
CA ALA A 484 22.15 -18.52 17.16
C ALA A 484 23.58 -18.48 16.60
N THR A 485 24.13 -17.27 16.54
CA THR A 485 25.40 -16.96 15.89
C THR A 485 26.16 -15.85 16.64
N ASP A 486 27.31 -15.43 16.12
CA ASP A 486 28.11 -14.33 16.70
C ASP A 486 27.85 -12.98 16.00
N ALA A 487 28.34 -11.90 16.62
CA ALA A 487 28.14 -10.54 16.15
C ALA A 487 28.67 -10.30 14.73
N ALA A 488 29.74 -10.97 14.30
CA ALA A 488 30.29 -10.78 12.96
C ALA A 488 29.41 -11.42 11.89
N VAL A 489 28.79 -12.58 12.18
CA VAL A 489 27.77 -13.16 11.30
C VAL A 489 26.55 -12.25 11.24
N ALA A 490 26.08 -11.79 12.40
CA ALA A 490 24.91 -10.95 12.49
C ALA A 490 25.06 -9.60 11.76
N ASP A 491 26.24 -8.96 11.84
CA ASP A 491 26.59 -7.77 11.05
C ASP A 491 26.46 -8.03 9.54
N SER A 492 26.88 -9.21 9.08
CA SER A 492 26.75 -9.59 7.67
C SER A 492 25.29 -9.77 7.27
N ILE A 493 24.45 -10.35 8.13
CA ILE A 493 23.00 -10.47 7.90
C ILE A 493 22.34 -9.08 7.87
N ARG A 494 22.69 -8.18 8.81
CA ARG A 494 22.19 -6.81 8.80
C ARG A 494 22.59 -6.07 7.53
N LYS A 495 23.85 -6.18 7.11
CA LYS A 495 24.34 -5.60 5.85
C LYS A 495 23.57 -6.13 4.65
N ALA A 496 23.22 -7.42 4.62
CA ALA A 496 22.39 -7.97 3.55
C ALA A 496 21.01 -7.28 3.47
N TYR A 497 20.35 -7.06 4.62
CA TYR A 497 19.11 -6.29 4.69
C TYR A 497 19.28 -4.81 4.31
N ASP A 498 20.34 -4.15 4.77
CA ASP A 498 20.58 -2.74 4.47
C ASP A 498 20.90 -2.50 2.98
N GLU A 499 21.70 -3.37 2.37
CA GLU A 499 22.06 -3.27 0.95
C GLU A 499 20.87 -3.64 0.05
N SER A 500 20.22 -4.79 0.29
CA SER A 500 19.01 -5.16 -0.49
C SER A 500 17.86 -4.18 -0.30
N GLY A 501 17.78 -3.58 0.89
CA GLY A 501 16.74 -2.63 1.28
C GLY A 501 16.67 -1.37 0.43
N GLU A 502 17.75 -1.03 -0.28
CA GLU A 502 17.82 0.14 -1.17
C GLU A 502 17.35 -0.17 -2.61
N ILE A 503 17.23 -1.43 -3.01
CA ILE A 503 16.97 -1.81 -4.42
C ILE A 503 15.56 -1.38 -4.86
N ALA A 504 14.53 -1.89 -4.19
CA ALA A 504 13.14 -1.59 -4.57
C ALA A 504 12.76 -0.10 -4.40
N PRO A 505 13.16 0.61 -3.33
CA PRO A 505 12.91 2.05 -3.20
C PRO A 505 13.53 2.87 -4.33
N LYS A 506 14.80 2.61 -4.67
CA LYS A 506 15.52 3.33 -5.74
C LYS A 506 14.94 3.07 -7.12
N LEU A 507 14.68 1.79 -7.45
CA LEU A 507 14.14 1.44 -8.75
C LEU A 507 12.73 2.01 -8.95
N LEU A 508 11.86 1.99 -7.92
CA LEU A 508 10.53 2.57 -8.05
C LEU A 508 10.57 4.07 -8.27
N ARG A 509 11.28 4.84 -7.43
CA ARG A 509 11.27 6.31 -7.55
C ARG A 509 11.89 6.81 -8.84
N ARG A 510 12.79 6.02 -9.45
CA ARG A 510 13.52 6.44 -10.64
C ARG A 510 12.86 6.01 -11.96
N PHE A 511 12.18 4.86 -11.96
CA PHE A 511 11.62 4.24 -13.17
C PHE A 511 10.13 3.87 -13.08
N GLY A 512 9.54 3.91 -11.90
CA GLY A 512 8.15 3.51 -11.67
C GLY A 512 7.16 4.36 -12.44
N ILE A 513 6.00 3.78 -12.72
CA ILE A 513 4.84 4.49 -13.28
C ILE A 513 4.05 5.14 -12.15
N THR A 514 3.90 4.45 -11.02
CA THR A 514 3.15 4.91 -9.85
C THR A 514 3.70 4.28 -8.58
N GLU A 515 3.48 4.93 -7.44
CA GLU A 515 3.72 4.36 -6.11
C GLU A 515 2.57 3.45 -5.65
N GLY A 516 1.43 3.50 -6.34
CA GLY A 516 0.24 2.69 -6.06
C GLY A 516 0.42 1.19 -6.34
N ASN A 517 -0.35 0.35 -5.66
CA ASN A 517 -0.42 -1.10 -5.93
C ASN A 517 -1.01 -1.47 -7.30
N ARG A 518 -1.44 -0.46 -8.09
CA ARG A 518 -1.58 -0.57 -9.54
C ARG A 518 -0.29 -1.10 -10.20
N GLN A 519 0.88 -0.86 -9.59
CA GLN A 519 2.16 -1.42 -9.99
C GLN A 519 2.69 -2.46 -9.01
N THR A 520 3.14 -3.60 -9.55
CA THR A 520 3.93 -4.61 -8.83
C THR A 520 5.37 -4.54 -9.33
N LEU A 521 6.24 -3.75 -8.68
CA LEU A 521 7.60 -3.49 -9.16
C LEU A 521 8.40 -4.78 -9.39
N LEU A 522 8.38 -5.69 -8.42
CA LEU A 522 9.26 -6.87 -8.40
C LEU A 522 8.89 -7.93 -9.44
N LEU A 523 7.77 -7.79 -10.17
CA LEU A 523 7.50 -8.58 -11.37
C LEU A 523 8.27 -8.10 -12.60
N GLY A 524 8.83 -6.89 -12.56
CA GLY A 524 9.56 -6.26 -13.66
C GLY A 524 8.73 -5.21 -14.40
N MET A 525 9.31 -4.66 -15.46
CA MET A 525 8.68 -3.68 -16.37
C MET A 525 8.94 -4.07 -17.82
N PHE A 526 8.01 -3.69 -18.71
CA PHE A 526 8.21 -3.77 -20.16
C PHE A 526 9.09 -2.62 -20.65
N MET A 527 9.83 -2.83 -21.73
CA MET A 527 10.57 -1.79 -22.47
C MET A 527 9.67 -0.63 -22.85
N SER A 528 8.41 -0.90 -23.24
CA SER A 528 7.42 0.15 -23.57
C SER A 528 7.18 1.10 -22.40
N GLN A 529 7.21 0.60 -21.15
CA GLN A 529 7.02 1.39 -19.93
C GLN A 529 8.24 2.24 -19.60
N LEU A 530 9.44 1.83 -20.03
CA LEU A 530 10.67 2.61 -19.86
C LEU A 530 10.85 3.70 -20.92
N VAL A 531 10.48 3.41 -22.18
CA VAL A 531 10.67 4.36 -23.30
C VAL A 531 9.46 5.27 -23.55
N ASN A 532 8.29 4.92 -23.00
CA ASN A 532 7.06 5.70 -23.10
C ASN A 532 6.24 5.64 -21.78
N PRO A 533 6.82 6.07 -20.64
CA PRO A 533 6.18 5.92 -19.33
C PRO A 533 4.86 6.69 -19.21
N TYR A 534 4.75 7.86 -19.84
CA TYR A 534 3.52 8.69 -19.79
C TYR A 534 2.29 8.01 -20.41
N LYS A 535 2.47 7.06 -21.33
CA LYS A 535 1.37 6.23 -21.88
C LYS A 535 0.64 5.44 -20.79
N TYR A 536 1.35 5.07 -19.73
CA TYR A 536 0.85 4.25 -18.63
C TYR A 536 0.35 5.08 -17.45
N THR A 537 0.15 6.38 -17.65
CA THR A 537 -0.31 7.35 -16.64
C THR A 537 0.64 7.43 -15.43
N ILE A 538 1.62 8.34 -15.49
CA ILE A 538 2.42 8.68 -14.30
C ILE A 538 1.54 9.47 -13.33
N TYR A 539 1.49 9.04 -12.07
CA TYR A 539 0.66 9.71 -11.06
C TYR A 539 1.24 11.10 -10.69
N PRO A 540 0.44 12.18 -10.69
CA PRO A 540 0.94 13.53 -10.40
C PRO A 540 1.53 13.67 -8.99
N GLY A 541 2.68 14.32 -8.87
CA GLY A 541 3.39 14.53 -7.60
C GLY A 541 4.33 13.37 -7.23
N PHE A 542 4.22 12.21 -7.87
CA PHE A 542 5.04 11.04 -7.54
C PHE A 542 6.54 11.34 -7.69
N TYR A 543 6.99 11.73 -8.88
CA TYR A 543 8.40 12.04 -9.15
C TYR A 543 8.88 13.32 -8.46
N GLU A 544 7.96 14.22 -8.12
CA GLU A 544 8.23 15.47 -7.43
C GLU A 544 8.36 15.29 -5.91
N SER A 545 7.89 14.17 -5.35
CA SER A 545 7.81 13.98 -3.90
C SER A 545 8.46 12.72 -3.33
N CYS A 546 8.53 11.63 -4.09
CA CYS A 546 8.98 10.33 -3.60
C CYS A 546 10.49 10.08 -3.66
N GLY A 547 11.31 11.12 -3.59
CA GLY A 547 12.77 10.98 -3.63
C GLY A 547 13.51 12.27 -3.92
N PRO A 548 14.84 12.19 -4.06
CA PRO A 548 15.65 13.28 -4.61
C PRO A 548 15.11 13.81 -5.94
N GLU A 549 15.45 15.04 -6.27
CA GLU A 549 15.29 15.52 -7.65
C GLU A 549 16.10 14.64 -8.61
N GLY A 550 15.60 14.41 -9.82
CA GLY A 550 16.37 13.75 -10.86
C GLY A 550 15.55 13.40 -12.11
N GLU A 551 16.18 12.69 -13.03
CA GLU A 551 15.69 12.53 -14.40
C GLU A 551 15.19 11.11 -14.72
N LYS A 552 14.01 11.00 -15.33
CA LYS A 552 13.54 9.75 -15.94
C LYS A 552 14.49 9.38 -17.08
N LEU A 553 14.49 8.10 -17.50
CA LEU A 553 15.32 7.66 -18.62
C LEU A 553 15.07 8.46 -19.90
N ILE A 554 13.81 8.78 -20.20
CA ILE A 554 13.43 9.59 -21.36
C ILE A 554 13.96 11.03 -21.30
N GLU A 555 13.98 11.64 -20.11
CA GLU A 555 14.48 13.00 -19.87
C GLU A 555 16.01 13.02 -19.97
N TYR A 556 16.67 12.03 -19.38
CA TYR A 556 18.11 11.84 -19.45
C TYR A 556 18.58 11.71 -20.91
N VAL A 557 17.98 10.81 -21.70
CA VAL A 557 18.38 10.63 -23.11
C VAL A 557 18.05 11.86 -23.95
N GLU A 558 16.91 12.52 -23.72
CA GLU A 558 16.59 13.77 -24.40
C GLU A 558 17.64 14.86 -24.13
N LYS A 559 18.09 15.00 -22.89
CA LYS A 559 19.13 15.97 -22.52
C LYS A 559 20.48 15.66 -23.16
N GLU A 560 20.88 14.39 -23.21
CA GLU A 560 22.10 13.97 -23.92
C GLU A 560 22.08 14.42 -25.39
N TRP A 561 20.96 14.19 -26.09
CA TRP A 561 20.79 14.58 -27.50
C TRP A 561 20.66 16.08 -27.71
N LYS A 562 20.15 16.82 -26.73
CA LYS A 562 20.07 18.28 -26.74
C LYS A 562 21.31 18.96 -26.16
N HIS A 563 22.31 18.19 -25.73
CA HIS A 563 23.51 18.67 -25.05
C HIS A 563 23.19 19.59 -23.85
N GLN A 564 22.20 19.19 -23.05
CA GLN A 564 21.75 19.91 -21.86
C GLN A 564 22.36 19.31 -20.60
N PRO A 565 22.62 20.12 -19.56
CA PRO A 565 23.15 19.61 -18.31
C PRO A 565 22.16 18.72 -17.57
N HIS A 566 22.69 17.65 -16.98
CA HIS A 566 21.95 16.75 -16.09
C HIS A 566 21.83 17.34 -14.68
N VAL A 567 20.73 17.04 -13.99
CA VAL A 567 20.43 17.52 -12.63
C VAL A 567 19.90 16.38 -11.77
N GLY A 568 20.41 16.27 -10.55
CA GLY A 568 19.89 15.35 -9.53
C GLY A 568 20.27 13.88 -9.75
N GLU A 569 19.41 12.98 -9.27
CA GLU A 569 19.56 11.53 -9.33
C GLU A 569 19.34 10.99 -10.76
N LEU A 570 20.39 10.41 -11.35
CA LEU A 570 20.38 9.96 -12.74
C LEU A 570 20.02 8.47 -12.88
N PRO A 571 19.32 8.08 -13.96
CA PRO A 571 18.80 6.72 -14.10
C PRO A 571 19.92 5.67 -14.20
N LEU A 572 21.01 5.94 -14.92
CA LEU A 572 22.10 4.98 -15.08
C LEU A 572 22.92 4.81 -13.80
N ASP A 573 23.05 5.87 -12.99
CA ASP A 573 23.69 5.78 -11.67
C ASP A 573 22.87 4.89 -10.74
N ILE A 574 21.54 5.00 -10.77
CA ILE A 574 20.64 4.16 -9.97
C ILE A 574 20.71 2.70 -10.40
N VAL A 575 20.80 2.41 -11.71
CA VAL A 575 21.06 1.05 -12.18
C VAL A 575 22.37 0.51 -11.62
N ALA A 576 23.47 1.25 -11.73
CA ALA A 576 24.77 0.82 -11.22
C ALA A 576 24.77 0.61 -9.71
N GLN A 577 24.12 1.50 -8.94
CA GLN A 577 23.98 1.37 -7.50
C GLN A 577 23.17 0.15 -7.10
N THR A 578 22.06 -0.12 -7.79
CA THR A 578 21.17 -1.25 -7.43
C THR A 578 21.75 -2.61 -7.83
N GLU A 579 22.50 -2.70 -8.93
CA GLU A 579 23.34 -3.86 -9.26
C GLU A 579 24.38 -4.11 -8.13
N ALA A 580 25.10 -3.07 -7.70
CA ALA A 580 26.08 -3.17 -6.61
C ALA A 580 25.46 -3.52 -5.24
N HIS A 581 24.27 -2.99 -4.93
CA HIS A 581 23.52 -3.36 -3.74
C HIS A 581 23.16 -4.85 -3.75
N GLY A 582 22.70 -5.37 -4.88
CA GLY A 582 22.40 -6.80 -5.05
C GLY A 582 23.64 -7.68 -4.83
N ASP A 583 24.78 -7.30 -5.41
CA ASP A 583 26.03 -8.05 -5.24
C ASP A 583 26.52 -8.07 -3.79
N LYS A 584 26.48 -6.92 -3.10
CA LYS A 584 26.89 -6.82 -1.70
C LYS A 584 25.95 -7.59 -0.77
N ALA A 585 24.65 -7.56 -1.03
CA ALA A 585 23.68 -8.29 -0.22
C ALA A 585 23.90 -9.81 -0.32
N VAL A 586 24.09 -10.33 -1.55
CA VAL A 586 24.40 -11.74 -1.78
C VAL A 586 25.75 -12.13 -1.17
N ALA A 587 26.80 -11.31 -1.38
CA ALA A 587 28.11 -11.58 -0.83
C ALA A 587 28.08 -11.65 0.71
N ALA A 588 27.34 -10.75 1.36
CA ALA A 588 27.22 -10.71 2.82
C ALA A 588 26.48 -11.94 3.36
N ILE A 589 25.35 -12.34 2.76
CA ILE A 589 24.54 -13.45 3.26
C ILE A 589 25.21 -14.81 2.98
N ASP A 590 25.83 -15.00 1.81
CA ASP A 590 26.47 -16.26 1.43
C ASP A 590 27.74 -16.54 2.26
N ALA A 591 28.50 -15.49 2.59
CA ALA A 591 29.75 -15.61 3.34
C ALA A 591 29.56 -16.22 4.74
N VAL A 592 28.34 -16.17 5.29
CA VAL A 592 28.05 -16.59 6.66
C VAL A 592 27.09 -17.77 6.75
N ALA A 593 26.59 -18.28 5.62
CA ALA A 593 25.54 -19.30 5.58
C ALA A 593 25.88 -20.57 6.36
N SER A 594 27.15 -21.01 6.32
CA SER A 594 27.61 -22.21 7.04
C SER A 594 27.73 -22.04 8.56
N ARG A 595 27.66 -20.81 9.07
CA ARG A 595 27.83 -20.48 10.49
C ARG A 595 26.50 -20.25 11.23
N VAL A 596 25.37 -20.27 10.52
CA VAL A 596 24.04 -20.11 11.10
C VAL A 596 23.52 -21.44 11.65
N THR A 597 23.16 -21.46 12.94
CA THR A 597 22.72 -22.70 13.62
C THR A 597 21.27 -22.64 14.13
N GLY A 598 20.72 -21.46 14.34
CA GLY A 598 19.32 -21.22 14.70
C GLY A 598 18.49 -20.76 13.50
N ASN A 599 17.20 -21.10 13.47
CA ASN A 599 16.25 -20.69 12.42
C ASN A 599 16.78 -20.88 10.98
N GLN A 600 17.48 -21.99 10.74
CA GLN A 600 18.22 -22.23 9.49
C GLN A 600 17.33 -22.21 8.24
N ASP A 601 16.11 -22.74 8.33
CA ASP A 601 15.20 -22.74 7.18
C ASP A 601 14.75 -21.31 6.82
N GLU A 602 14.53 -20.45 7.83
CA GLU A 602 14.23 -19.04 7.62
C GLU A 602 15.44 -18.30 7.04
N PHE A 603 16.64 -18.56 7.56
CA PHE A 603 17.86 -18.01 6.99
C PHE A 603 18.04 -18.39 5.51
N ARG A 604 17.76 -19.64 5.12
CA ARG A 604 17.84 -20.07 3.71
C ARG A 604 16.83 -19.34 2.82
N ARG A 605 15.64 -19.04 3.34
CA ARG A 605 14.65 -18.22 2.61
C ARG A 605 15.14 -16.77 2.47
N LEU A 606 15.67 -16.18 3.54
CA LEU A 606 16.31 -14.85 3.47
C LEU A 606 17.48 -14.82 2.47
N GLN A 607 18.33 -15.85 2.47
CA GLN A 607 19.40 -16.01 1.50
C GLN A 607 18.84 -16.03 0.07
N ASN A 608 17.83 -16.87 -0.20
CA ASN A 608 17.17 -16.91 -1.50
C ASN A 608 16.64 -15.53 -1.92
N ASP A 609 16.03 -14.77 -0.99
CA ASP A 609 15.51 -13.43 -1.28
C ASP A 609 16.61 -12.45 -1.71
N MET A 610 17.82 -12.53 -1.13
CA MET A 610 18.95 -11.72 -1.57
C MET A 610 19.37 -12.09 -3.01
N HIS A 611 19.37 -13.38 -3.35
CA HIS A 611 19.64 -13.84 -4.71
C HIS A 611 18.55 -13.39 -5.69
N CYS A 612 17.28 -13.41 -5.28
CA CYS A 612 16.16 -12.86 -6.04
C CYS A 612 16.33 -11.36 -6.30
N TYR A 613 16.66 -10.57 -5.27
CA TYR A 613 16.92 -9.14 -5.41
C TYR A 613 18.06 -8.84 -6.38
N ARG A 614 19.17 -9.59 -6.31
CA ARG A 614 20.28 -9.44 -7.26
C ARG A 614 19.85 -9.78 -8.69
N ALA A 615 19.21 -10.93 -8.89
CA ALA A 615 18.73 -11.35 -10.22
C ALA A 615 17.76 -10.31 -10.80
N PHE A 616 16.85 -9.77 -9.98
CA PHE A 616 15.95 -8.68 -10.36
C PHE A 616 16.70 -7.41 -10.73
N ALA A 617 17.66 -6.95 -9.91
CA ALA A 617 18.42 -5.73 -10.17
C ALA A 617 19.19 -5.80 -11.50
N TYR A 618 19.84 -6.93 -11.78
CA TYR A 618 20.53 -7.15 -13.05
C TYR A 618 19.55 -7.27 -14.23
N ALA A 619 18.46 -8.01 -14.10
CA ALA A 619 17.43 -8.09 -15.15
C ALA A 619 16.89 -6.69 -15.51
N PHE A 620 16.61 -5.87 -14.49
CA PHE A 620 16.15 -4.50 -14.66
C PHE A 620 17.23 -3.59 -15.29
N GLY A 621 18.45 -3.65 -14.78
CA GLY A 621 19.58 -2.84 -15.24
C GLY A 621 19.92 -3.06 -16.71
N TRP A 622 20.00 -4.32 -17.14
CA TRP A 622 20.20 -4.66 -18.57
C TRP A 622 19.04 -4.19 -19.44
N LYS A 623 17.80 -4.25 -18.95
CA LYS A 623 16.63 -3.73 -19.67
C LYS A 623 16.66 -2.21 -19.81
N VAL A 624 17.07 -1.47 -18.78
CA VAL A 624 17.25 -0.01 -18.84
C VAL A 624 18.33 0.37 -19.84
N LYS A 625 19.47 -0.33 -19.84
CA LYS A 625 20.55 -0.14 -20.84
C LYS A 625 20.03 -0.38 -22.26
N ALA A 626 19.21 -1.42 -22.48
CA ALA A 626 18.55 -1.66 -23.77
C ALA A 626 17.57 -0.52 -24.14
N ALA A 627 16.78 -0.03 -23.18
CA ALA A 627 15.82 1.04 -23.39
C ALA A 627 16.50 2.38 -23.75
N GLN A 628 17.69 2.66 -23.20
CA GLN A 628 18.50 3.81 -23.58
C GLN A 628 18.84 3.78 -25.08
N HIS A 629 19.31 2.65 -25.60
CA HIS A 629 19.57 2.49 -27.04
C HIS A 629 18.31 2.66 -27.90
N VAL A 630 17.17 2.11 -27.47
CA VAL A 630 15.90 2.34 -28.18
C VAL A 630 15.50 3.82 -28.19
N LEU A 631 15.76 4.56 -27.11
CA LEU A 631 15.55 6.00 -27.06
C LEU A 631 16.56 6.75 -27.94
N ASN A 632 17.83 6.33 -28.00
CA ASN A 632 18.81 6.88 -28.93
C ASN A 632 18.37 6.72 -30.38
N TYR A 633 17.76 5.58 -30.74
CA TYR A 633 17.14 5.41 -32.06
C TYR A 633 16.00 6.40 -32.30
N LYS A 634 15.19 6.75 -31.28
CA LYS A 634 14.15 7.78 -31.42
C LYS A 634 14.74 9.10 -31.94
N TRP A 635 15.92 9.49 -31.45
CA TRP A 635 16.60 10.74 -31.81
C TRP A 635 17.46 10.63 -33.07
N SER A 636 18.34 9.64 -33.16
CA SER A 636 19.28 9.45 -34.27
C SER A 636 18.65 8.91 -35.55
N LYS A 637 17.58 8.11 -35.41
CA LYS A 637 17.07 7.19 -36.44
C LYS A 637 18.09 6.15 -36.94
N ASP A 638 19.20 5.94 -36.23
CA ASP A 638 20.18 4.91 -36.59
C ASP A 638 19.74 3.53 -36.09
N ILE A 639 19.41 2.64 -37.04
CA ILE A 639 18.97 1.27 -36.75
C ILE A 639 20.03 0.49 -35.96
N LYS A 640 21.32 0.86 -36.01
CA LYS A 640 22.38 0.22 -35.22
C LYS A 640 22.15 0.34 -33.71
N GLU A 641 21.52 1.41 -33.24
CA GLU A 641 21.11 1.53 -31.84
C GLU A 641 20.14 0.41 -31.46
N LEU A 642 19.19 0.07 -32.35
CA LEU A 642 18.28 -1.04 -32.10
C LEU A 642 18.98 -2.40 -32.12
N ASP A 643 19.98 -2.59 -33.00
CA ASP A 643 20.81 -3.80 -32.99
C ASP A 643 21.59 -3.94 -31.68
N ALA A 644 22.09 -2.83 -31.11
CA ALA A 644 22.77 -2.82 -29.82
C ALA A 644 21.83 -3.10 -28.64
N ALA A 645 20.55 -2.74 -28.74
CA ALA A 645 19.55 -3.03 -27.71
C ALA A 645 19.23 -4.52 -27.57
N VAL A 646 19.30 -5.31 -28.65
CA VAL A 646 18.96 -6.74 -28.66
C VAL A 646 19.78 -7.59 -27.68
N PRO A 647 21.13 -7.61 -27.72
CA PRO A 647 21.93 -8.43 -26.81
C PRO A 647 21.79 -8.01 -25.34
N LEU A 648 21.50 -6.73 -25.08
CA LEU A 648 21.23 -6.24 -23.73
C LEU A 648 19.90 -6.77 -23.19
N LEU A 649 18.85 -6.78 -24.03
CA LEU A 649 17.55 -7.33 -23.65
C LEU A 649 17.58 -8.87 -23.53
N GLU A 650 18.41 -9.56 -24.33
CA GLU A 650 18.70 -10.99 -24.14
C GLU A 650 19.34 -11.28 -22.78
N LYS A 651 20.31 -10.45 -22.38
CA LYS A 651 20.96 -10.56 -21.06
C LYS A 651 20.01 -10.24 -19.91
N SER A 652 19.10 -9.28 -20.10
CA SER A 652 18.00 -9.05 -19.14
C SER A 652 17.15 -10.30 -18.94
N LEU A 653 16.79 -11.00 -20.02
CA LEU A 653 16.02 -12.24 -19.96
C LEU A 653 16.78 -13.41 -19.33
N GLU A 654 18.11 -13.48 -19.45
CA GLU A 654 18.93 -14.46 -18.74
C GLU A 654 18.74 -14.35 -17.22
N TYR A 655 18.92 -13.15 -16.67
CA TYR A 655 18.69 -12.89 -15.25
C TYR A 655 17.22 -13.05 -14.85
N TYR A 656 16.26 -12.72 -15.73
CA TYR A 656 14.84 -12.94 -15.44
C TYR A 656 14.51 -14.44 -15.36
N ARG A 657 15.12 -15.29 -16.20
CA ARG A 657 14.97 -16.75 -16.09
C ARG A 657 15.56 -17.28 -14.79
N GLN A 658 16.72 -16.77 -14.37
CA GLN A 658 17.28 -17.07 -13.06
C GLN A 658 16.32 -16.69 -11.93
N LEU A 659 15.69 -15.51 -12.00
CA LEU A 659 14.68 -15.08 -11.02
C LEU A 659 13.47 -16.02 -11.00
N VAL A 660 13.00 -16.49 -12.16
CA VAL A 660 11.92 -17.50 -12.24
C VAL A 660 12.35 -18.81 -11.56
N ASP A 661 13.58 -19.26 -11.78
CA ASP A 661 14.09 -20.47 -11.14
C ASP A 661 14.20 -20.35 -9.62
N LEU A 662 14.59 -19.19 -9.12
CA LEU A 662 14.67 -18.89 -7.69
C LEU A 662 13.29 -18.78 -7.02
N THR A 663 12.22 -18.49 -7.78
CA THR A 663 10.89 -18.16 -7.24
C THR A 663 9.82 -19.23 -7.44
N LYS A 664 9.90 -20.04 -8.51
CA LYS A 664 8.87 -21.04 -8.89
C LYS A 664 8.48 -22.03 -7.78
N ASP A 665 9.43 -22.33 -6.89
CA ASP A 665 9.25 -23.28 -5.79
C ASP A 665 9.32 -22.65 -4.41
N THR A 666 9.57 -21.34 -4.31
CA THR A 666 9.74 -20.61 -3.04
C THR A 666 8.67 -19.55 -2.82
N TYR A 667 7.92 -19.16 -3.85
CA TYR A 667 6.84 -18.18 -3.77
C TYR A 667 5.55 -18.64 -4.45
N LEU A 668 4.41 -18.21 -3.90
CA LEU A 668 3.07 -18.45 -4.45
C LEU A 668 2.69 -17.40 -5.49
N TYR A 669 3.10 -16.15 -5.26
CA TYR A 669 2.80 -14.97 -6.06
C TYR A 669 3.72 -13.81 -5.63
N ALA A 670 3.73 -12.72 -6.42
CA ALA A 670 4.35 -11.45 -6.06
C ALA A 670 3.33 -10.51 -5.41
N ASN A 671 2.33 -10.03 -6.16
CA ASN A 671 1.29 -9.14 -5.63
C ASN A 671 0.22 -9.90 -4.84
N SER A 672 -0.12 -9.39 -3.66
CA SER A 672 -1.26 -9.92 -2.89
C SER A 672 -2.60 -9.33 -3.34
N MET A 673 -2.63 -8.13 -3.94
CA MET A 673 -3.82 -7.63 -4.62
C MET A 673 -3.96 -8.26 -6.02
N GLN A 674 -4.85 -9.23 -6.18
CA GLN A 674 -4.94 -10.10 -7.35
C GLN A 674 -6.20 -9.80 -8.19
N THR A 675 -6.42 -8.51 -8.43
CA THR A 675 -7.64 -7.98 -9.07
C THR A 675 -7.30 -7.20 -10.34
N ALA A 676 -8.32 -6.77 -11.07
CA ALA A 676 -8.18 -5.96 -12.27
C ALA A 676 -7.55 -4.57 -12.02
N GLN A 677 -7.40 -4.16 -10.76
CA GLN A 677 -6.79 -2.88 -10.36
C GLN A 677 -5.27 -2.87 -10.58
N ARG A 678 -4.60 -4.03 -10.54
CA ARG A 678 -3.18 -4.14 -10.85
C ARG A 678 -3.01 -4.05 -12.38
N ARG A 679 -2.32 -3.01 -12.88
CA ARG A 679 -2.12 -2.76 -14.32
C ARG A 679 -0.67 -2.85 -14.80
N ILE A 680 0.30 -2.67 -13.91
CA ILE A 680 1.74 -2.63 -14.22
C ILE A 680 2.45 -3.79 -13.51
N PRO A 681 3.22 -4.65 -14.21
CA PRO A 681 3.60 -4.53 -15.63
C PRO A 681 2.48 -4.85 -16.63
N ILE A 682 1.46 -5.61 -16.24
CA ILE A 682 0.30 -5.96 -17.07
C ILE A 682 -0.94 -6.15 -16.18
N GLY A 683 -2.15 -6.21 -16.76
CA GLY A 683 -3.39 -6.48 -16.02
C GLY A 683 -3.32 -7.73 -15.11
N GLY A 684 -3.76 -7.60 -13.86
CA GLY A 684 -3.87 -8.68 -12.86
C GLY A 684 -5.25 -9.34 -12.78
N ASP A 685 -6.05 -9.14 -13.83
CA ASP A 685 -7.45 -9.54 -13.94
C ASP A 685 -7.65 -11.04 -13.59
N GLY A 686 -8.59 -11.33 -12.69
CA GLY A 686 -8.87 -12.71 -12.25
C GLY A 686 -7.72 -13.41 -11.52
N GLY A 687 -6.77 -12.65 -10.96
CA GLY A 687 -5.59 -13.18 -10.28
C GLY A 687 -4.54 -13.79 -11.21
N ASN A 688 -4.51 -13.37 -12.48
CA ASN A 688 -3.49 -13.77 -13.45
C ASN A 688 -2.26 -12.85 -13.39
N MET A 689 -1.16 -13.28 -14.00
CA MET A 689 0.06 -12.48 -14.16
C MET A 689 0.63 -12.02 -12.81
N LYS A 690 0.52 -12.87 -11.79
CA LYS A 690 0.94 -12.57 -10.41
C LYS A 690 2.27 -13.22 -10.06
N HIS A 691 2.80 -14.09 -10.91
CA HIS A 691 4.05 -14.81 -10.68
C HIS A 691 5.05 -14.59 -11.83
N TRP A 692 6.35 -14.54 -11.53
CA TRP A 692 7.41 -14.31 -12.52
C TRP A 692 7.36 -15.27 -13.71
N SER A 693 7.01 -16.53 -13.47
CA SER A 693 6.85 -17.53 -14.53
C SER A 693 5.73 -17.20 -15.52
N GLU A 694 4.68 -16.48 -15.09
CA GLU A 694 3.60 -16.04 -15.98
C GLU A 694 4.05 -14.86 -16.86
N LEU A 695 4.98 -14.03 -16.35
CA LEU A 695 5.51 -12.85 -17.04
C LEU A 695 6.64 -13.18 -18.01
N LEU A 696 7.43 -14.21 -17.74
CA LEU A 696 8.56 -14.62 -18.59
C LEU A 696 8.17 -14.77 -20.08
N PRO A 697 7.09 -15.51 -20.45
CA PRO A 697 6.67 -15.60 -21.85
C PRO A 697 6.31 -14.24 -22.47
N LYS A 698 5.84 -13.27 -21.67
CA LYS A 698 5.51 -11.93 -22.16
C LYS A 698 6.77 -11.11 -22.45
N TYR A 699 7.81 -11.25 -21.63
CA TYR A 699 9.10 -10.60 -21.89
C TYR A 699 9.87 -11.26 -23.04
N GLU A 700 9.72 -12.57 -23.23
CA GLU A 700 10.26 -13.25 -24.42
C GLU A 700 9.56 -12.79 -25.71
N GLN A 701 8.23 -12.62 -25.66
CA GLN A 701 7.47 -12.06 -26.78
C GLN A 701 7.88 -10.60 -27.08
N GLU A 702 8.15 -9.78 -26.05
CA GLU A 702 8.67 -8.41 -26.22
C GLU A 702 9.98 -8.40 -27.01
N LEU A 703 10.94 -9.27 -26.68
CA LEU A 703 12.20 -9.39 -27.43
C LEU A 703 11.95 -9.89 -28.87
N ALA A 704 11.07 -10.88 -29.04
CA ALA A 704 10.74 -11.41 -30.36
C ALA A 704 10.13 -10.33 -31.28
N ASN A 705 9.25 -9.49 -30.73
CA ASN A 705 8.65 -8.36 -31.43
C ASN A 705 9.70 -7.32 -31.80
N LEU A 706 10.61 -6.96 -30.89
CA LEU A 706 11.71 -6.04 -31.19
C LEU A 706 12.55 -6.55 -32.37
N LYS A 707 13.01 -7.81 -32.33
CA LYS A 707 13.81 -8.41 -33.42
C LYS A 707 13.06 -8.40 -34.76
N LYS A 708 11.78 -8.75 -34.74
CA LYS A 708 10.90 -8.72 -35.93
C LYS A 708 10.79 -7.31 -36.50
N ASN A 709 10.57 -6.31 -35.65
CA ASN A 709 10.39 -4.91 -36.08
C ASN A 709 11.71 -4.27 -36.54
N ILE A 710 12.86 -4.67 -35.98
CA ILE A 710 14.19 -4.30 -36.51
C ILE A 710 14.38 -4.88 -37.92
N ALA A 711 14.06 -6.17 -38.13
CA ALA A 711 14.17 -6.79 -39.44
C ALA A 711 13.27 -6.09 -40.48
N MET A 712 12.05 -5.70 -40.07
CA MET A 712 11.15 -4.89 -40.89
C MET A 712 11.79 -3.54 -41.28
N LEU A 713 12.34 -2.80 -40.31
CA LEU A 713 13.00 -1.51 -40.56
C LEU A 713 14.20 -1.63 -41.50
N LYS A 714 15.00 -2.70 -41.35
CA LYS A 714 16.12 -3.00 -42.27
C LYS A 714 15.62 -3.29 -43.69
N ALA A 715 14.55 -4.07 -43.83
CA ALA A 715 13.94 -4.34 -45.13
C ALA A 715 13.35 -3.06 -45.77
N GLN A 716 12.77 -2.16 -44.96
CA GLN A 716 12.30 -0.85 -45.41
C GLN A 716 13.45 0.02 -45.90
N ALA A 717 14.53 0.13 -45.13
CA ALA A 717 15.73 0.87 -45.52
C ALA A 717 16.37 0.30 -46.80
N ALA A 718 16.29 -1.02 -47.01
CA ALA A 718 16.73 -1.69 -48.22
C ALA A 718 15.74 -1.61 -49.40
N GLY A 719 14.58 -0.94 -49.26
CA GLY A 719 13.56 -0.82 -50.31
C GLY A 719 12.83 -2.12 -50.66
N THR A 720 13.00 -3.18 -49.86
CA THR A 720 12.41 -4.51 -50.11
C THR A 720 11.11 -4.75 -49.34
N TYR A 721 10.75 -3.86 -48.43
CA TYR A 721 9.52 -3.95 -47.65
C TYR A 721 8.32 -3.42 -48.41
N LYS A 722 7.33 -4.28 -48.65
CA LYS A 722 5.99 -3.85 -49.10
C LYS A 722 5.15 -3.54 -47.86
N MET A 723 4.88 -2.25 -47.61
CA MET A 723 3.95 -1.84 -46.56
C MET A 723 2.60 -2.51 -46.79
N LYS A 724 2.22 -3.39 -45.88
CA LYS A 724 0.82 -3.76 -45.71
C LYS A 724 0.18 -2.57 -44.99
N ALA A 725 -0.67 -1.80 -45.68
CA ALA A 725 -1.46 -0.78 -45.02
C ALA A 725 -2.20 -1.45 -43.85
N GLU A 726 -2.11 -0.88 -42.65
CA GLU A 726 -3.00 -1.31 -41.57
C GLU A 726 -4.43 -1.07 -42.05
N ASP A 727 -5.20 -2.14 -42.17
CA ASP A 727 -6.60 -2.12 -42.55
C ASP A 727 -7.41 -1.59 -41.37
N ILE A 728 -7.30 -0.28 -41.09
CA ILE A 728 -8.04 0.42 -40.04
C ILE A 728 -9.47 0.58 -40.55
N LYS A 729 -10.36 -0.24 -40.01
CA LYS A 729 -11.77 -0.23 -40.36
C LYS A 729 -12.52 0.76 -39.46
N PRO A 730 -13.41 1.59 -40.03
CA PRO A 730 -14.37 2.32 -39.22
C PRO A 730 -15.19 1.37 -38.36
N LEU A 731 -15.41 1.74 -37.10
CA LEU A 731 -16.25 1.00 -36.17
C LEU A 731 -17.70 1.08 -36.62
N LYS A 732 -18.40 -0.05 -36.51
CA LYS A 732 -19.84 -0.08 -36.75
C LYS A 732 -20.57 0.48 -35.55
N ASP A 733 -21.31 1.55 -35.80
CA ASP A 733 -22.15 2.18 -34.80
C ASP A 733 -23.35 1.27 -34.45
N ALA A 734 -23.40 0.82 -33.20
CA ALA A 734 -24.48 -0.02 -32.69
C ALA A 734 -25.82 0.72 -32.64
N THR A 735 -25.82 2.07 -32.66
CA THR A 735 -27.06 2.87 -32.73
C THR A 735 -27.76 2.75 -34.09
N GLN A 736 -27.03 2.39 -35.15
CA GLN A 736 -27.58 2.27 -36.50
C GLN A 736 -28.23 0.91 -36.78
N GLN A 737 -27.97 -0.10 -35.93
CA GLN A 737 -28.64 -1.39 -36.01
C GLN A 737 -29.93 -1.35 -35.19
N THR A 738 -31.09 -1.39 -35.87
CA THR A 738 -32.40 -1.28 -35.23
C THR A 738 -32.55 -2.26 -34.05
N GLY A 739 -32.69 -1.70 -32.84
CA GLY A 739 -32.90 -2.45 -31.60
C GLY A 739 -31.65 -3.11 -30.99
N ALA A 740 -30.44 -2.87 -31.52
CA ALA A 740 -29.20 -3.39 -30.92
C ALA A 740 -28.75 -2.58 -29.71
N PHE A 741 -28.81 -1.25 -29.80
CA PHE A 741 -28.52 -0.30 -28.73
C PHE A 741 -29.54 0.85 -28.78
N GLN A 742 -30.07 1.23 -27.63
CA GLN A 742 -30.99 2.35 -27.50
C GLN A 742 -30.59 3.17 -26.28
N MET A 743 -30.13 4.39 -26.52
CA MET A 743 -30.08 5.40 -25.47
C MET A 743 -31.52 5.77 -25.11
N GLU A 744 -31.87 5.71 -23.83
CA GLU A 744 -33.20 6.05 -23.33
C GLU A 744 -33.19 7.43 -22.67
N ASN A 745 -32.07 7.79 -22.04
CA ASN A 745 -32.00 8.99 -21.23
C ASN A 745 -30.57 9.53 -21.13
N ILE A 746 -30.42 10.85 -21.26
CA ILE A 746 -29.21 11.58 -20.88
C ILE A 746 -29.60 12.69 -19.91
N ASN A 747 -29.10 12.65 -18.68
CA ASN A 747 -29.37 13.67 -17.63
C ASN A 747 -30.85 13.95 -17.36
N GLY A 748 -31.70 12.92 -17.40
CA GLY A 748 -33.15 13.05 -17.22
C GLY A 748 -33.91 13.36 -18.51
N GLU A 749 -33.24 13.64 -19.64
CA GLU A 749 -33.87 14.00 -20.91
C GLU A 749 -33.93 12.82 -21.88
N ALA A 750 -35.13 12.56 -22.43
CA ALA A 750 -35.35 11.55 -23.46
C ALA A 750 -35.08 12.05 -24.89
N ASN A 751 -35.05 13.37 -25.09
CA ASN A 751 -34.86 14.02 -26.40
C ASN A 751 -33.46 14.63 -26.50
N PHE A 752 -32.48 13.82 -26.87
CA PHE A 752 -31.10 14.26 -27.11
C PHE A 752 -30.79 14.30 -28.61
N LYS A 753 -29.89 15.22 -29.00
CA LYS A 753 -29.43 15.32 -30.39
C LYS A 753 -28.19 14.44 -30.59
N THR A 754 -28.10 13.80 -31.74
CA THR A 754 -26.88 13.14 -32.20
C THR A 754 -26.28 13.87 -33.39
N VAL A 755 -24.98 13.71 -33.59
CA VAL A 755 -24.25 14.25 -34.74
C VAL A 755 -23.24 13.22 -35.21
N LYS A 756 -23.14 13.04 -36.52
CA LYS A 756 -22.13 12.17 -37.12
C LYS A 756 -20.74 12.78 -36.88
N ILE A 757 -19.80 11.97 -36.40
CA ILE A 757 -18.42 12.44 -36.21
C ILE A 757 -17.80 12.70 -37.58
N ALA A 758 -17.47 13.97 -37.83
CA ALA A 758 -16.85 14.47 -39.05
C ALA A 758 -16.14 15.80 -38.76
N LYS A 759 -15.25 16.23 -39.66
CA LYS A 759 -14.68 17.58 -39.59
C LYS A 759 -15.81 18.61 -39.67
N GLY A 760 -15.76 19.63 -38.82
CA GLY A 760 -16.80 20.65 -38.69
C GLY A 760 -17.96 20.26 -37.76
N ALA A 761 -18.03 19.03 -37.24
CA ALA A 761 -19.10 18.64 -36.32
C ALA A 761 -19.00 19.39 -34.98
N LYS A 762 -20.13 19.92 -34.51
CA LYS A 762 -20.27 20.50 -33.17
C LYS A 762 -20.72 19.42 -32.18
N LEU A 763 -19.84 19.05 -31.25
CA LEU A 763 -20.12 18.03 -30.22
C LEU A 763 -20.75 18.63 -28.95
N PHE A 764 -20.72 19.96 -28.81
CA PHE A 764 -21.39 20.70 -27.75
C PHE A 764 -22.39 21.69 -28.36
N ASN A 765 -23.59 21.79 -27.80
CA ASN A 765 -24.64 22.68 -28.33
C ASN A 765 -24.50 24.14 -27.87
N ASP A 766 -23.71 24.38 -26.82
CA ASP A 766 -23.49 25.67 -26.18
C ASP A 766 -22.09 26.26 -26.45
N LEU A 767 -21.31 25.67 -27.37
CA LEU A 767 -19.99 26.13 -27.76
C LEU A 767 -19.85 26.21 -29.29
N ASP A 768 -18.98 27.10 -29.77
CA ASP A 768 -18.70 27.24 -31.21
C ASP A 768 -17.60 26.31 -31.73
N SER A 769 -16.88 25.65 -30.84
CA SER A 769 -15.83 24.69 -31.15
C SER A 769 -16.32 23.53 -32.04
N VAL A 770 -15.53 23.21 -33.07
CA VAL A 770 -15.81 22.14 -34.03
C VAL A 770 -14.68 21.11 -34.09
N VAL A 771 -15.01 19.87 -34.44
CA VAL A 771 -14.01 18.82 -34.70
C VAL A 771 -13.14 19.22 -35.90
N THR A 772 -11.82 19.25 -35.74
CA THR A 772 -10.87 19.56 -36.81
C THR A 772 -10.22 18.31 -37.40
N ASP A 773 -9.96 17.30 -36.56
CA ASP A 773 -9.44 15.99 -36.95
C ASP A 773 -9.95 14.89 -36.00
N PHE A 774 -10.04 13.65 -36.48
CA PHE A 774 -10.49 12.50 -35.70
C PHE A 774 -9.91 11.18 -36.24
N ALA A 775 -9.84 10.15 -35.39
CA ALA A 775 -9.32 8.83 -35.73
C ALA A 775 -10.22 8.12 -36.76
N PRO A 776 -9.65 7.43 -37.79
CA PRO A 776 -10.43 6.75 -38.82
C PRO A 776 -11.46 5.73 -38.31
N GLU A 777 -11.21 5.12 -37.15
CA GLU A 777 -12.15 4.21 -36.46
C GLU A 777 -13.48 4.88 -36.13
N LEU A 778 -13.48 6.18 -35.90
CA LEU A 778 -14.68 6.93 -35.49
C LEU A 778 -15.49 7.40 -36.70
N ALA A 779 -14.98 7.20 -37.92
CA ALA A 779 -15.68 7.60 -39.13
C ALA A 779 -17.03 6.89 -39.22
N GLY A 780 -18.12 7.66 -39.20
CA GLY A 780 -19.47 7.09 -39.29
C GLY A 780 -20.15 6.76 -37.96
N MET A 781 -19.44 6.89 -36.84
CA MET A 781 -20.05 6.87 -35.51
C MET A 781 -20.89 8.12 -35.27
N ASN A 782 -22.00 7.98 -34.54
CA ASN A 782 -22.82 9.09 -34.06
C ASN A 782 -22.49 9.43 -32.61
N ALA A 783 -21.98 10.63 -32.39
CA ALA A 783 -21.81 11.20 -31.06
C ALA A 783 -23.11 11.83 -30.57
N TYR A 784 -23.32 11.83 -29.26
CA TYR A 784 -24.39 12.58 -28.61
C TYR A 784 -23.90 14.01 -28.38
N VAL A 785 -24.72 15.01 -28.78
CA VAL A 785 -24.38 16.42 -28.61
C VAL A 785 -24.62 16.81 -27.16
N MET A 786 -23.54 17.14 -26.45
CA MET A 786 -23.56 17.45 -25.03
C MET A 786 -23.82 18.94 -24.78
N ASN A 787 -24.09 19.31 -23.52
CA ASN A 787 -24.13 20.70 -23.07
C ASN A 787 -23.07 20.90 -22.00
N SER A 788 -22.09 21.74 -22.32
CA SER A 788 -20.88 21.93 -21.52
C SER A 788 -21.21 22.54 -20.14
N SER A 789 -22.15 23.47 -20.09
CA SER A 789 -22.60 24.13 -18.87
C SER A 789 -23.30 23.16 -17.91
N LYS A 790 -24.19 22.29 -18.42
CA LYS A 790 -24.85 21.23 -17.64
C LYS A 790 -23.83 20.23 -17.09
N GLN A 791 -22.88 19.79 -17.92
CA GLN A 791 -21.83 18.85 -17.48
C GLN A 791 -20.93 19.43 -16.38
N ARG A 792 -20.70 20.75 -16.36
CA ARG A 792 -19.98 21.39 -15.24
C ARG A 792 -20.78 21.45 -13.95
N GLY A 793 -22.11 21.58 -14.04
CA GLY A 793 -22.99 21.64 -12.87
C GLY A 793 -23.32 20.27 -12.28
N ALA A 794 -23.42 19.23 -13.11
CA ALA A 794 -23.86 17.89 -12.71
C ALA A 794 -23.15 16.77 -13.47
N SER A 795 -23.09 15.59 -12.84
CA SER A 795 -22.58 14.35 -13.46
C SER A 795 -23.37 14.02 -14.72
N THR A 796 -22.76 13.34 -15.68
CA THR A 796 -23.48 12.88 -16.88
C THR A 796 -24.07 11.50 -16.63
N SER A 797 -25.40 11.42 -16.49
CA SER A 797 -26.15 10.17 -16.36
C SER A 797 -26.62 9.66 -17.71
N LEU A 798 -26.31 8.40 -18.02
CA LEU A 798 -26.73 7.70 -19.23
C LEU A 798 -27.57 6.49 -18.84
N ILE A 799 -28.78 6.38 -19.37
CA ILE A 799 -29.60 5.16 -19.28
C ILE A 799 -29.79 4.63 -20.69
N PHE A 800 -29.44 3.37 -20.89
CA PHE A 800 -29.54 2.74 -22.19
C PHE A 800 -29.86 1.24 -22.06
N THR A 801 -30.44 0.69 -23.11
CA THR A 801 -30.69 -0.75 -23.25
C THR A 801 -29.93 -1.29 -24.44
N THR A 802 -29.36 -2.47 -24.30
CA THR A 802 -28.68 -3.16 -25.39
C THR A 802 -29.02 -4.65 -25.41
N LYS A 803 -29.22 -5.22 -26.61
CA LYS A 803 -29.58 -6.64 -26.78
C LYS A 803 -28.37 -7.55 -26.95
N LYS A 804 -27.18 -6.98 -27.15
CA LYS A 804 -25.91 -7.69 -27.32
C LYS A 804 -24.83 -6.97 -26.50
N PRO A 805 -23.70 -7.62 -26.19
CA PRO A 805 -22.57 -6.90 -25.60
C PRO A 805 -22.13 -5.74 -26.49
N VAL A 806 -21.85 -4.58 -25.89
CA VAL A 806 -21.39 -3.36 -26.57
C VAL A 806 -20.28 -2.69 -25.77
N GLN A 807 -19.55 -1.82 -26.47
CA GLN A 807 -18.55 -0.91 -25.93
C GLN A 807 -19.03 0.52 -26.16
N LEU A 808 -19.32 1.26 -25.10
CA LEU A 808 -19.63 2.69 -25.17
C LEU A 808 -18.32 3.49 -25.20
N LEU A 809 -18.21 4.43 -26.14
CA LEU A 809 -17.00 5.22 -26.36
C LEU A 809 -17.10 6.57 -25.67
N ILE A 810 -16.23 6.81 -24.69
CA ILE A 810 -16.19 8.06 -23.93
C ILE A 810 -14.88 8.80 -24.23
N GLY A 811 -14.99 10.07 -24.63
CA GLY A 811 -13.85 10.93 -24.89
C GLY A 811 -13.51 11.81 -23.69
N TYR A 812 -12.30 11.67 -23.16
CA TYR A 812 -11.75 12.51 -22.09
C TYR A 812 -10.69 13.46 -22.62
N PHE A 813 -10.75 14.72 -22.21
CA PHE A 813 -9.78 15.75 -22.58
C PHE A 813 -8.48 15.59 -21.79
N ARG A 814 -7.34 15.76 -22.45
CA ARG A 814 -6.01 15.72 -21.84
C ARG A 814 -5.66 17.06 -21.19
N ASP A 815 -6.40 17.43 -20.13
CA ASP A 815 -6.20 18.67 -19.37
C ASP A 815 -6.71 18.48 -17.93
N ASP A 816 -5.94 18.95 -16.95
CA ASP A 816 -6.23 18.77 -15.52
C ASP A 816 -7.15 19.86 -14.93
N GLN A 817 -7.56 20.87 -15.72
CA GLN A 817 -8.49 21.90 -15.26
C GLN A 817 -9.85 21.30 -14.85
N MET A 818 -10.40 21.74 -13.72
CA MET A 818 -11.68 21.27 -13.16
C MET A 818 -12.89 21.36 -14.10
N LYS A 819 -12.81 22.14 -15.18
CA LYS A 819 -13.89 22.24 -16.17
C LYS A 819 -13.99 20.98 -17.06
N TYR A 820 -12.93 20.19 -17.17
CA TYR A 820 -12.91 18.93 -17.90
C TYR A 820 -13.17 17.76 -16.95
N ALA A 821 -13.91 16.77 -17.41
CA ALA A 821 -14.09 15.55 -16.64
C ALA A 821 -12.77 14.80 -16.58
N LYS A 822 -12.38 14.35 -15.38
CA LYS A 822 -11.18 13.54 -15.20
C LYS A 822 -11.42 12.14 -15.76
N ALA A 823 -10.43 11.62 -16.47
CA ALA A 823 -10.43 10.22 -16.89
C ALA A 823 -10.35 9.29 -15.65
N PRO A 824 -10.87 8.04 -15.74
CA PRO A 824 -10.80 7.06 -14.65
C PRO A 824 -9.36 6.82 -14.18
N LYS A 825 -9.13 6.80 -12.85
CA LYS A 825 -7.81 6.56 -12.24
C LYS A 825 -7.92 5.61 -11.04
N LEU A 826 -7.23 4.48 -11.12
CA LEU A 826 -7.30 3.42 -10.11
C LEU A 826 -6.65 3.78 -8.77
N GLU A 827 -5.72 4.74 -8.72
CA GLU A 827 -5.08 5.19 -7.48
C GLU A 827 -6.05 5.87 -6.49
N THR A 828 -7.13 6.43 -7.00
CA THR A 828 -8.10 7.21 -6.22
C THR A 828 -9.53 6.73 -6.40
N ASP A 829 -9.78 5.86 -7.37
CA ASP A 829 -11.09 5.27 -7.65
C ASP A 829 -10.93 3.79 -7.99
N ALA A 830 -11.15 2.93 -6.98
CA ALA A 830 -11.13 1.50 -7.15
C ALA A 830 -12.13 0.94 -8.20
N THR A 831 -13.16 1.69 -8.58
CA THR A 831 -14.16 1.33 -9.61
C THR A 831 -13.76 1.78 -11.03
N ALA A 832 -12.62 2.46 -11.17
CA ALA A 832 -12.12 3.03 -12.41
C ALA A 832 -11.82 1.99 -13.52
N ASN A 833 -12.01 0.70 -13.27
CA ASN A 833 -11.88 -0.36 -14.27
C ASN A 833 -13.06 -1.36 -14.31
N ASP A 834 -14.19 -1.07 -13.65
CA ASP A 834 -15.37 -1.95 -13.61
C ASP A 834 -15.93 -2.29 -15.00
N TYR A 835 -15.74 -1.40 -15.95
CA TYR A 835 -16.16 -1.51 -17.35
C TYR A 835 -14.96 -1.62 -18.31
N GLY A 836 -13.76 -1.95 -17.81
CA GLY A 836 -12.53 -2.01 -18.62
C GLY A 836 -12.02 -0.64 -19.09
N GLN A 837 -12.41 0.43 -18.40
CA GLN A 837 -12.23 1.82 -18.81
C GLN A 837 -10.94 2.49 -18.31
N ALA A 838 -10.12 1.83 -17.50
CA ALA A 838 -8.97 2.47 -16.88
C ALA A 838 -7.95 2.99 -17.91
N GLU A 839 -7.78 2.27 -19.02
CA GLU A 839 -6.81 2.61 -20.05
C GLU A 839 -7.51 3.08 -21.34
N PRO A 840 -7.03 4.18 -21.96
CA PRO A 840 -7.55 4.62 -23.25
C PRO A 840 -7.28 3.57 -24.33
N GLN A 841 -8.26 3.36 -25.21
CA GLN A 841 -8.11 2.49 -26.38
C GLN A 841 -7.57 3.25 -27.58
N LEU A 842 -8.01 4.50 -27.79
CA LEU A 842 -7.44 5.37 -28.82
C LEU A 842 -6.90 6.62 -28.14
N THR A 843 -5.57 6.77 -28.08
CA THR A 843 -4.96 8.01 -27.60
C THR A 843 -4.85 9.01 -28.74
N SER A 844 -4.87 10.30 -28.41
CA SER A 844 -4.78 11.39 -29.41
C SER A 844 -5.83 11.25 -30.53
N ALA A 845 -7.07 10.91 -30.16
CA ALA A 845 -8.07 10.41 -31.09
C ALA A 845 -8.97 11.47 -31.74
N ILE A 846 -9.19 12.62 -31.09
CA ILE A 846 -9.99 13.73 -31.64
C ILE A 846 -9.32 15.07 -31.32
N ARG A 847 -9.27 15.95 -32.31
CA ARG A 847 -8.96 17.38 -32.16
C ARG A 847 -10.23 18.21 -32.33
N ILE A 848 -10.43 19.15 -31.41
CA ILE A 848 -11.55 20.09 -31.42
C ILE A 848 -10.97 21.49 -31.30
N ASP A 849 -11.46 22.42 -32.11
CA ASP A 849 -10.95 23.79 -32.15
C ASP A 849 -11.07 24.49 -30.78
N GLY A 850 -9.98 25.12 -30.34
CA GLY A 850 -9.88 25.77 -29.03
C GLY A 850 -9.93 24.82 -27.81
N MET A 851 -9.80 23.50 -27.98
CA MET A 851 -9.87 22.53 -26.90
C MET A 851 -8.65 21.59 -26.83
N PRO A 852 -8.37 21.01 -25.64
CA PRO A 852 -7.32 20.00 -25.49
C PRO A 852 -7.55 18.75 -26.34
N GLN A 853 -6.48 18.00 -26.57
CA GLN A 853 -6.51 16.72 -27.25
C GLN A 853 -7.39 15.71 -26.49
N VAL A 854 -8.15 14.88 -27.20
CA VAL A 854 -9.05 13.89 -26.59
C VAL A 854 -8.50 12.47 -26.72
N ASN A 855 -8.57 11.69 -25.64
CA ASN A 855 -8.37 10.24 -25.61
C ASN A 855 -9.72 9.53 -25.51
N ILE A 856 -9.84 8.35 -26.10
CA ILE A 856 -11.08 7.55 -26.07
C ILE A 856 -10.90 6.34 -25.18
N HIS A 857 -11.77 6.24 -24.20
CA HIS A 857 -11.92 5.09 -23.31
C HIS A 857 -13.14 4.28 -23.76
N LYS A 858 -13.04 2.95 -23.61
CA LYS A 858 -14.18 2.05 -23.81
C LYS A 858 -14.80 1.73 -22.45
N TYR A 859 -16.12 1.62 -22.42
CA TYR A 859 -16.87 1.09 -21.30
C TYR A 859 -17.65 -0.13 -21.80
N GLU A 860 -17.32 -1.31 -21.30
CA GLU A 860 -17.90 -2.58 -21.73
C GLU A 860 -19.19 -2.89 -20.97
N PHE A 861 -20.24 -3.27 -21.70
CA PHE A 861 -21.54 -3.63 -21.15
C PHE A 861 -22.06 -4.92 -21.77
N ALA A 862 -22.62 -5.80 -20.93
CA ALA A 862 -23.36 -6.98 -21.38
C ALA A 862 -24.74 -6.60 -21.97
N ALA A 863 -25.47 -7.57 -22.52
CA ALA A 863 -26.87 -7.35 -22.88
C ALA A 863 -27.72 -7.02 -21.64
N GLY A 864 -28.59 -6.02 -21.72
CA GLY A 864 -29.45 -5.59 -20.62
C GLY A 864 -29.73 -4.09 -20.64
N LYS A 865 -30.41 -3.63 -19.59
CA LYS A 865 -30.61 -2.22 -19.28
C LYS A 865 -29.54 -1.76 -18.31
N HIS A 866 -28.91 -0.63 -18.60
CA HIS A 866 -27.76 -0.11 -17.87
C HIS A 866 -27.98 1.35 -17.49
N THR A 867 -27.45 1.71 -16.33
CA THR A 867 -27.29 3.09 -15.88
C THR A 867 -25.81 3.33 -15.65
N LEU A 868 -25.24 4.31 -16.35
CA LEU A 868 -23.86 4.75 -16.20
C LEU A 868 -23.86 6.21 -15.73
N LEU A 869 -23.18 6.47 -14.62
CA LEU A 869 -22.89 7.81 -14.16
C LEU A 869 -21.43 8.13 -14.52
N LEU A 870 -21.23 9.19 -15.28
CA LEU A 870 -19.92 9.72 -15.64
C LEU A 870 -19.61 10.98 -14.83
N PRO A 871 -18.33 11.28 -14.55
CA PRO A 871 -17.92 12.40 -13.73
C PRO A 871 -18.41 13.77 -14.25
N LYS A 872 -18.48 14.74 -13.33
CA LYS A 872 -18.71 16.16 -13.67
C LYS A 872 -17.56 16.68 -14.55
N GLY A 873 -17.89 17.62 -15.43
CA GLY A 873 -16.96 18.27 -16.36
C GLY A 873 -17.16 17.85 -17.81
N PHE A 874 -16.51 18.59 -18.73
CA PHE A 874 -16.64 18.36 -20.17
C PHE A 874 -16.11 16.96 -20.54
N LEU A 875 -16.94 16.18 -21.22
CA LEU A 875 -16.59 14.88 -21.82
C LEU A 875 -17.43 14.65 -23.07
N LEU A 876 -16.99 13.72 -23.91
CA LEU A 876 -17.70 13.32 -25.13
C LEU A 876 -18.34 11.94 -24.95
N VAL A 877 -19.55 11.76 -25.47
CA VAL A 877 -20.20 10.44 -25.62
C VAL A 877 -20.28 10.14 -27.12
N LEU A 878 -19.39 9.28 -27.62
CA LEU A 878 -19.09 9.12 -29.04
C LEU A 878 -19.89 8.00 -29.73
N GLY A 879 -20.86 7.43 -29.02
CA GLY A 879 -21.68 6.30 -29.48
C GLY A 879 -21.21 4.95 -28.91
N ALA A 880 -21.87 3.88 -29.34
CA ALA A 880 -21.57 2.51 -28.90
C ALA A 880 -21.24 1.62 -30.10
N THR A 881 -20.39 0.62 -29.92
CA THR A 881 -20.04 -0.35 -30.96
C THR A 881 -20.02 -1.77 -30.40
N GLY A 882 -20.34 -2.77 -31.24
CA GLY A 882 -20.10 -4.18 -30.93
C GLY A 882 -18.76 -4.69 -31.49
N ASP A 883 -18.03 -3.86 -32.23
CA ASP A 883 -16.76 -4.25 -32.84
C ASP A 883 -15.64 -4.25 -31.80
N LYS A 884 -14.66 -5.14 -31.98
CA LYS A 884 -13.46 -5.16 -31.15
C LYS A 884 -12.56 -3.98 -31.50
N ILE A 885 -12.32 -3.11 -30.52
CA ILE A 885 -11.37 -1.99 -30.66
C ILE A 885 -9.95 -2.49 -30.43
N THR A 886 -9.03 -2.13 -31.33
CA THR A 886 -7.60 -2.40 -31.16
C THR A 886 -6.94 -1.17 -30.58
N ALA A 887 -6.30 -1.32 -29.42
CA ALA A 887 -5.70 -0.19 -28.74
C ALA A 887 -4.50 0.36 -29.55
N ARG A 888 -4.48 1.66 -29.82
CA ARG A 888 -3.37 2.33 -30.51
C ARG A 888 -3.34 3.84 -30.25
N ASP A 889 -2.21 4.47 -30.57
CA ASP A 889 -2.17 5.91 -30.75
C ASP A 889 -2.75 6.28 -32.12
N ALA A 890 -3.79 7.12 -32.14
CA ALA A 890 -4.40 7.61 -33.36
C ALA A 890 -3.46 8.53 -34.15
N GLY A 891 -2.39 9.03 -33.52
CA GLY A 891 -1.32 9.79 -34.18
C GLY A 891 -1.71 11.21 -34.55
N LEU A 892 -2.82 11.72 -34.01
CA LEU A 892 -3.20 13.14 -34.16
C LEU A 892 -2.42 14.02 -33.17
N SER A 893 -1.40 13.51 -32.49
CA SER A 893 -0.51 14.25 -31.59
C SER A 893 0.49 15.16 -32.33
N GLY A 894 0.68 14.99 -33.65
CA GLY A 894 1.73 15.69 -34.41
C GLY A 894 3.02 14.86 -34.53
N ALA A 895 4.13 15.48 -34.93
CA ALA A 895 5.38 14.82 -35.35
C ALA A 895 6.16 14.03 -34.26
N ASP A 896 5.64 13.92 -33.05
CA ASP A 896 6.29 13.27 -31.91
C ASP A 896 5.73 11.85 -31.68
N LYS A 897 5.97 10.94 -32.63
CA LYS A 897 5.55 9.54 -32.49
C LYS A 897 6.36 8.86 -31.38
N ALA A 898 5.67 8.33 -30.38
CA ALA A 898 6.29 7.50 -29.35
C ALA A 898 6.96 6.25 -29.97
N ILE A 899 8.07 5.77 -29.38
CA ILE A 899 8.93 4.73 -29.96
C ILE A 899 8.56 3.31 -29.50
N ASP A 900 7.58 3.16 -28.61
CA ASP A 900 7.19 1.87 -28.02
C ASP A 900 6.49 0.91 -29.00
N TRP A 901 6.13 1.38 -30.21
CA TRP A 901 5.60 0.53 -31.28
C TRP A 901 6.53 -0.62 -31.68
N LEU A 902 7.84 -0.47 -31.43
CA LEU A 902 8.85 -1.50 -31.69
C LEU A 902 8.60 -2.82 -30.93
N PHE A 903 7.77 -2.80 -29.88
CA PHE A 903 7.54 -3.97 -29.02
C PHE A 903 6.21 -4.68 -29.28
N TYR A 904 5.42 -4.26 -30.28
CA TYR A 904 4.11 -4.86 -30.61
C TYR A 904 4.14 -5.67 -31.91
#